data_AF-A0A821HDR3-F1
#
_entry.id   AF-A0A821HDR3-F1
#
_cell.length_a   1.000
_cell.length_b   1.000
_cell.length_c   1.000
_cell.angle_alpha   90.00
_cell.angle_beta   90.00
_cell.angle_gamma   90.00
#
_symmetry.space_group_name_H-M   'P 1'
#
loop_
_entity.id
_entity.type
_entity.pdbx_description
1 polymer ?
#
loop_
_entity_poly.entity_id
_entity_poly.type
_entity_poly.pdbx_seq_one_letter_code
_entity_poly.pdbx_strand_id
1 'polypeptide(L)'
;MSSLNNTKLYEATKRLEKHLKERENEYIINKQFHILIGTFNVNNRQSPSNTLLEEWFCRLTDHSHKQHIIPDIIAIGFQEIDTSSGAYIYDDKRKEDEWEFIVRKTIKHCYKIKNDNEKFQLLNRIRLMGILLFVYVRAPHMDKCTSVSRASVATGFMGIAGNKGGVGISFRFYETNICFINCHFASGDGQTQRRNEDYQTIESRMTFTDAPTYSLKDYIWYTPTTAGSSVPNTQISSTPTRWWKINDHDIVFWFGDMNYRISQTNEQVRKALNEFSTIPLHEKDQLRCEMKLNNVFTNYSEPPIDFMPTYKFDPNTDVYDTSDKLRTPSWTDRILYHTKRTIIRHHINNIEFQSIQPIYYTCAKTIRFSDHRHVSGLYSVAIKYKYDDEKLNRIRDELIREFDREENDSIPTIDIHPRPPAIIFNNVRYLDKVNYSLLIKNIGECPCTFSIYPSSAFEPTRPIKIKELNDEPFFDCLIFTPNPPYILQINEKQHIDISFQMKSQYSWLFGKQLNEILILHVENGADTFITLDITLDMGPFGLSFNQFPLTLYDSERKQYIYSIDKKKSNERIIEMKNDPPSLYISLIDCLKERNDINLFNIFNNDIQDSIDLISIRNQIYEHNYNFQNYSTIHLFMILLHLLQSLPEPLISRDIQDKIFLSNNNNNNTNIRSYQLPSGISIQSHIPNENSSQQQQQQQHQQNMTKAVSFIIEQLQPKQRNLFFRFLLLLQKSWPTSEQLKKLDNDGQNTLNICIDVLALSILHEYANRNQRHNFILACLNEEKKKSSK
;
A
#
# COMPACT_ATOMS: atom_id res chain seq x y z
N MET A 1 -19.19 -2.30 -9.38
CA MET A 1 -18.51 -1.71 -10.56
C MET A 1 -18.73 -0.20 -10.67
N SER A 2 -19.95 0.34 -10.49
CA SER A 2 -20.18 1.80 -10.55
C SER A 2 -19.46 2.63 -9.48
N SER A 3 -19.33 2.11 -8.24
CA SER A 3 -18.59 2.78 -7.17
C SER A 3 -17.09 2.84 -7.41
N LEU A 4 -16.48 1.78 -7.96
CA LEU A 4 -15.05 1.70 -8.25
C LEU A 4 -14.63 2.65 -9.38
N ASN A 5 -15.46 2.77 -10.43
CA ASN A 5 -15.22 3.69 -11.54
C ASN A 5 -15.31 5.15 -11.10
N ASN A 6 -16.20 5.48 -10.16
CA ASN A 6 -16.30 6.82 -9.60
C ASN A 6 -15.06 7.19 -8.77
N THR A 7 -14.47 6.25 -8.03
CA THR A 7 -13.24 6.50 -7.26
C THR A 7 -12.04 6.75 -8.17
N LYS A 8 -11.83 5.93 -9.21
CA LYS A 8 -10.73 6.11 -10.16
C LYS A 8 -10.84 7.44 -10.93
N LEU A 9 -12.04 7.79 -11.40
CA LEU A 9 -12.28 9.07 -12.08
C LEU A 9 -12.03 10.27 -11.15
N TYR A 10 -12.43 10.15 -9.88
CA TYR A 10 -12.17 11.18 -8.87
C TYR A 10 -10.67 11.37 -8.61
N GLU A 11 -9.92 10.29 -8.46
CA GLU A 11 -8.47 10.33 -8.26
C GLU A 11 -7.74 10.93 -9.48
N ALA A 12 -8.12 10.53 -10.69
CA ALA A 12 -7.58 11.08 -11.94
C ALA A 12 -7.87 12.59 -12.06
N THR A 13 -9.09 13.01 -11.74
CA THR A 13 -9.48 14.43 -11.77
C THR A 13 -8.66 15.24 -10.75
N LYS A 14 -8.50 14.72 -9.52
CA LYS A 14 -7.71 15.36 -8.48
C LYS A 14 -6.22 15.45 -8.85
N ARG A 15 -5.69 14.41 -9.51
CA ARG A 15 -4.31 14.39 -10.04
C ARG A 15 -4.13 15.48 -11.10
N LEU A 16 -5.08 15.61 -12.04
CA LEU A 16 -5.07 16.64 -13.07
C LEU A 16 -5.15 18.05 -12.49
N GLU A 17 -6.08 18.31 -11.57
CA GLU A 17 -6.21 19.60 -10.90
C GLU A 17 -4.93 20.01 -10.16
N LYS A 18 -4.26 19.06 -9.51
CA LYS A 18 -2.98 19.29 -8.83
C LYS A 18 -1.90 19.77 -9.82
N HIS A 19 -1.69 19.06 -10.93
CA HIS A 19 -0.66 19.41 -11.91
C HIS A 19 -0.99 20.70 -12.67
N LEU A 20 -2.27 20.95 -12.97
CA LEU A 20 -2.73 22.23 -13.52
C LEU A 20 -2.38 23.37 -12.55
N LYS A 21 -2.62 23.19 -11.25
CA LYS A 21 -2.29 24.20 -10.24
C LYS A 21 -0.78 24.45 -10.11
N GLU A 22 0.06 23.43 -10.27
CA GLU A 22 1.52 23.58 -10.27
C GLU A 22 2.00 24.41 -11.49
N ARG A 23 1.30 24.29 -12.61
CA ARG A 23 1.55 25.04 -13.85
C ARG A 23 0.70 26.32 -13.95
N GLU A 24 0.11 26.79 -12.84
CA GLU A 24 -0.84 27.91 -12.86
C GLU A 24 -0.25 29.20 -13.44
N ASN A 25 1.07 29.38 -13.34
CA ASN A 25 1.74 30.56 -13.88
C ASN A 25 1.61 30.65 -15.42
N GLU A 26 1.60 29.51 -16.12
CA GLU A 26 1.64 29.47 -17.58
C GLU A 26 0.36 29.99 -18.25
N TYR A 27 -0.77 29.85 -17.56
CA TYR A 27 -2.09 30.21 -18.09
C TYR A 27 -2.81 31.28 -17.27
N ILE A 28 -2.23 31.79 -16.18
CA ILE A 28 -2.80 32.93 -15.43
C ILE A 28 -2.19 34.24 -15.90
N ILE A 29 -3.06 35.16 -16.30
CA ILE A 29 -2.67 36.54 -16.62
C ILE A 29 -2.76 37.36 -15.32
N ASN A 30 -1.64 37.91 -14.88
CA ASN A 30 -1.57 38.77 -13.70
C ASN A 30 -1.66 40.25 -14.10
N LYS A 31 -2.28 41.07 -13.26
CA LYS A 31 -2.36 42.53 -13.42
C LYS A 31 -2.10 43.22 -12.09
N GLN A 32 -1.44 44.38 -12.13
CA GLN A 32 -1.17 45.19 -10.94
C GLN A 32 -2.39 46.04 -10.57
N PHE A 33 -2.71 46.05 -9.27
CA PHE A 33 -3.74 46.88 -8.66
C PHE A 33 -3.18 47.56 -7.40
N HIS A 34 -3.75 48.69 -7.00
CA HIS A 34 -3.34 49.48 -5.86
C HIS A 34 -4.31 49.31 -4.70
N ILE A 35 -3.79 48.92 -3.53
CA ILE A 35 -4.59 48.72 -2.33
C ILE A 35 -4.10 49.71 -1.26
N LEU A 36 -5.00 50.59 -0.81
CA LEU A 36 -4.76 51.49 0.32
C LEU A 36 -5.28 50.83 1.59
N ILE A 37 -4.44 50.77 2.60
CA ILE A 37 -4.79 50.24 3.92
C ILE A 37 -4.51 51.31 4.95
N GLY A 38 -5.38 51.43 5.95
CA GLY A 38 -5.01 52.15 7.14
C GLY A 38 -5.71 51.68 8.40
N THR A 39 -5.08 52.01 9.51
CA THR A 39 -5.53 51.69 10.87
C THR A 39 -5.49 52.93 11.74
N PHE A 40 -6.48 53.08 12.63
CA PHE A 40 -6.48 54.16 13.60
C PHE A 40 -7.25 53.82 14.88
N ASN A 41 -6.56 53.80 16.03
CA ASN A 41 -7.21 53.80 17.32
C ASN A 41 -7.71 55.22 17.64
N VAL A 42 -9.03 55.39 17.71
CA VAL A 42 -9.67 56.71 17.86
C VAL A 42 -9.96 57.08 19.30
N ASN A 43 -9.62 56.22 20.27
CA ASN A 43 -9.74 56.48 21.70
C ASN A 43 -11.09 57.09 22.11
N ASN A 44 -12.17 56.47 21.64
CA ASN A 44 -13.55 56.81 21.96
C ASN A 44 -13.96 58.23 21.57
N ARG A 45 -13.18 58.88 20.69
CA ARG A 45 -13.48 60.19 20.15
C ARG A 45 -14.60 60.11 19.12
N GLN A 46 -15.36 61.20 19.02
CA GLN A 46 -16.35 61.37 17.95
C GLN A 46 -15.65 61.49 16.60
N SER A 47 -16.38 61.12 15.54
CA SER A 47 -15.88 61.30 14.18
C SER A 47 -15.56 62.79 13.92
N PRO A 48 -14.38 63.12 13.36
CA PRO A 48 -13.99 64.49 13.10
C PRO A 48 -14.68 65.03 11.83
N SER A 49 -14.38 66.27 11.42
CA SER A 49 -14.72 66.71 10.07
C SER A 49 -13.91 65.94 9.01
N ASN A 50 -14.42 65.84 7.78
CA ASN A 50 -13.73 65.14 6.70
C ASN A 50 -12.36 65.75 6.38
N THR A 51 -12.23 67.07 6.56
CA THR A 51 -10.98 67.81 6.33
C THR A 51 -9.85 67.33 7.22
N LEU A 52 -10.15 66.87 8.44
CA LEU A 52 -9.15 66.33 9.36
C LEU A 52 -8.66 64.93 8.97
N LEU A 53 -9.35 64.23 8.06
CA LEU A 53 -8.94 62.90 7.59
C LEU A 53 -8.30 62.96 6.18
N GLU A 54 -8.28 64.11 5.52
CA GLU A 54 -7.80 64.23 4.13
C GLU A 54 -6.35 63.78 3.96
N GLU A 55 -5.46 64.05 4.92
CA GLU A 55 -4.06 63.62 4.84
C GLU A 55 -3.93 62.09 4.66
N TRP A 56 -4.86 61.31 5.22
CA TRP A 56 -4.86 59.85 5.09
C TRP A 56 -5.11 59.42 3.63
N PHE A 57 -5.97 60.13 2.89
CA PHE A 57 -6.41 59.70 1.55
C PHE A 57 -5.77 60.50 0.39
N CYS A 58 -5.24 61.69 0.65
CA CYS A 58 -4.78 62.60 -0.40
C CYS A 58 -3.28 62.43 -0.79
N ARG A 59 -2.45 61.77 0.05
CA ARG A 59 -1.00 61.59 -0.18
C ARG A 59 -0.64 60.35 -1.01
N LEU A 60 -1.16 60.25 -2.23
CA LEU A 60 -0.88 59.11 -3.10
C LEU A 60 -0.01 59.52 -4.30
N THR A 61 1.30 59.66 -4.11
CA THR A 61 2.25 59.88 -5.22
C THR A 61 3.14 58.66 -5.39
N ASP A 62 3.47 58.32 -6.63
CA ASP A 62 4.44 57.27 -6.96
C ASP A 62 5.88 57.64 -6.56
N HIS A 63 6.82 56.70 -6.68
CA HIS A 63 8.25 56.91 -6.38
C HIS A 63 8.90 58.04 -7.20
N SER A 64 8.29 58.45 -8.31
CA SER A 64 8.77 59.57 -9.12
C SER A 64 8.21 60.94 -8.71
N HIS A 65 7.27 60.99 -7.75
CA HIS A 65 6.51 62.16 -7.31
C HIS A 65 5.76 62.89 -8.44
N LYS A 66 5.56 62.24 -9.60
CA LYS A 66 4.99 62.88 -10.81
C LYS A 66 3.53 62.51 -11.05
N GLN A 67 3.03 61.41 -10.49
CA GLN A 67 1.67 60.93 -10.77
C GLN A 67 0.88 60.63 -9.50
N HIS A 68 -0.36 61.13 -9.44
CA HIS A 68 -1.33 60.76 -8.41
C HIS A 68 -1.85 59.33 -8.66
N ILE A 69 -1.62 58.42 -7.72
CA ILE A 69 -2.16 57.06 -7.76
C ILE A 69 -3.56 57.07 -7.18
N ILE A 70 -4.52 56.42 -7.84
CA ILE A 70 -5.87 56.21 -7.31
C ILE A 70 -5.98 54.73 -6.91
N PRO A 71 -6.33 54.39 -5.64
CA PRO A 71 -6.47 53.01 -5.22
C PRO A 71 -7.61 52.31 -5.96
N ASP A 72 -7.49 51.01 -6.11
CA ASP A 72 -8.56 50.14 -6.59
C ASP A 72 -9.40 49.59 -5.43
N ILE A 73 -8.74 49.36 -4.29
CA ILE A 73 -9.34 48.89 -3.03
C ILE A 73 -8.85 49.78 -1.89
N ILE A 74 -9.75 50.14 -0.97
CA ILE A 74 -9.44 50.89 0.25
C ILE A 74 -9.97 50.10 1.46
N ALA A 75 -9.08 49.66 2.34
CA ALA A 75 -9.42 48.97 3.59
C ALA A 75 -9.06 49.84 4.81
N ILE A 76 -10.05 50.15 5.65
CA ILE A 76 -9.92 51.09 6.76
C ILE A 76 -10.36 50.44 8.06
N GLY A 77 -9.43 50.33 9.01
CA GLY A 77 -9.65 49.78 10.34
C GLY A 77 -9.66 50.84 11.42
N PHE A 78 -10.63 50.77 12.32
CA PHE A 78 -10.66 51.58 13.54
C PHE A 78 -10.65 50.68 14.77
N GLN A 79 -10.07 51.21 15.85
CA GLN A 79 -10.15 50.63 17.19
C GLN A 79 -10.66 51.69 18.17
N GLU A 80 -11.32 51.23 19.24
CA GLU A 80 -11.92 52.10 20.25
C GLU A 80 -12.90 53.13 19.70
N ILE A 81 -13.71 52.78 18.70
CA ILE A 81 -14.82 53.67 18.31
C ILE A 81 -15.83 53.82 19.47
N ASP A 82 -15.99 52.75 20.27
CA ASP A 82 -16.77 52.72 21.49
C ASP A 82 -16.29 51.62 22.46
N THR A 83 -15.78 52.02 23.62
CA THR A 83 -15.42 51.15 24.74
C THR A 83 -16.23 51.47 26.00
N SER A 84 -17.27 52.30 25.88
CA SER A 84 -18.13 52.67 27.01
C SER A 84 -18.79 51.43 27.62
N SER A 85 -19.07 51.46 28.94
CA SER A 85 -19.79 50.36 29.61
C SER A 85 -21.14 50.06 28.95
N GLY A 86 -21.77 51.08 28.36
CA GLY A 86 -22.99 50.93 27.57
C GLY A 86 -22.81 50.04 26.34
N ALA A 87 -21.66 50.09 25.66
CA ALA A 87 -21.37 49.26 24.49
C ALA A 87 -21.24 47.75 24.81
N TYR A 88 -21.01 47.39 26.08
CA TYR A 88 -21.05 45.99 26.53
C TYR A 88 -22.48 45.46 26.72
N ILE A 89 -23.46 46.35 26.84
CA ILE A 89 -24.87 46.02 27.16
C ILE A 89 -25.77 46.25 25.95
N TYR A 90 -25.60 47.37 25.26
CA TYR A 90 -26.37 47.79 24.09
C TYR A 90 -25.42 48.08 22.93
N ASP A 91 -25.55 47.28 21.87
CA ASP A 91 -24.69 47.39 20.70
C ASP A 91 -25.36 48.30 19.65
N ASP A 92 -25.02 49.59 19.64
CA ASP A 92 -25.62 50.64 18.82
C ASP A 92 -24.81 50.93 17.55
N LYS A 93 -25.49 51.03 16.40
CA LYS A 93 -24.87 51.28 15.10
C LYS A 93 -24.56 52.76 14.82
N ARG A 94 -25.11 53.71 15.58
CA ARG A 94 -24.96 55.16 15.29
C ARG A 94 -23.51 55.59 15.08
N LYS A 95 -22.60 55.17 15.95
CA LYS A 95 -21.16 55.50 15.82
C LYS A 95 -20.53 54.88 14.58
N GLU A 96 -20.91 53.65 14.25
CA GLU A 96 -20.45 53.00 13.02
C GLU A 96 -20.90 53.77 11.78
N ASP A 97 -22.17 54.18 11.73
CA ASP A 97 -22.73 54.93 10.60
C ASP A 97 -22.13 56.35 10.50
N GLU A 98 -21.84 57.01 11.61
CA GLU A 98 -21.11 58.29 11.65
C GLU A 98 -19.71 58.16 11.05
N TRP A 99 -18.95 57.13 11.47
CA TRP A 99 -17.62 56.86 10.93
C TRP A 99 -17.65 56.45 9.45
N GLU A 100 -18.64 55.66 9.01
CA GLU A 100 -18.84 55.34 7.59
C GLU A 100 -19.07 56.60 6.78
N PHE A 101 -19.98 57.45 7.26
CA PHE A 101 -20.36 58.68 6.57
C PHE A 101 -19.16 59.59 6.36
N ILE A 102 -18.34 59.80 7.40
CA ILE A 102 -17.18 60.67 7.31
C ILE A 102 -16.09 60.10 6.40
N VAL A 103 -15.82 58.80 6.47
CA VAL A 103 -14.85 58.12 5.60
C VAL A 103 -15.29 58.23 4.15
N ARG A 104 -16.55 57.89 3.85
CA ARG A 104 -17.11 57.97 2.50
C ARG A 104 -17.05 59.40 1.95
N LYS A 105 -17.38 60.41 2.78
CA LYS A 105 -17.28 61.82 2.41
C LYS A 105 -15.84 62.24 2.11
N THR A 106 -14.87 61.77 2.91
CA THR A 106 -13.44 62.07 2.75
C THR A 106 -12.88 61.44 1.48
N ILE A 107 -13.17 60.16 1.22
CA ILE A 107 -12.79 59.44 -0.01
C ILE A 107 -13.32 60.20 -1.24
N LYS A 108 -14.61 60.57 -1.22
CA LYS A 108 -15.23 61.32 -2.33
C LYS A 108 -14.53 62.67 -2.56
N HIS A 109 -14.13 63.36 -1.49
CA HIS A 109 -13.45 64.64 -1.58
C HIS A 109 -12.01 64.49 -2.13
N CYS A 110 -11.18 63.63 -1.54
CA CYS A 110 -9.77 63.50 -1.93
C CYS A 110 -9.58 63.02 -3.37
N TYR A 111 -10.40 62.07 -3.84
CA TYR A 111 -10.24 61.51 -5.19
C TYR A 111 -11.03 62.25 -6.28
N LYS A 112 -11.65 63.39 -5.95
CA LYS A 112 -12.32 64.29 -6.90
C LYS A 112 -13.18 63.54 -7.92
N ILE A 113 -13.99 62.60 -7.45
CA ILE A 113 -14.77 61.67 -8.27
C ILE A 113 -15.67 62.46 -9.22
N LYS A 114 -15.32 62.52 -10.53
CA LYS A 114 -16.08 63.29 -11.54
C LYS A 114 -17.09 62.42 -12.27
N ASN A 115 -16.76 61.14 -12.47
CA ASN A 115 -17.55 60.18 -13.24
C ASN A 115 -17.96 58.96 -12.39
N ASP A 116 -19.00 58.24 -12.83
CA ASP A 116 -19.48 57.03 -12.14
C ASP A 116 -18.41 55.92 -12.04
N ASN A 117 -17.49 55.86 -13.01
CA ASN A 117 -16.38 54.90 -13.05
C ASN A 117 -15.25 55.19 -12.04
N GLU A 118 -15.26 56.36 -11.40
CA GLU A 118 -14.27 56.73 -10.36
C GLU A 118 -14.85 56.60 -8.95
N LYS A 119 -16.14 56.21 -8.84
CA LYS A 119 -16.83 56.08 -7.55
C LYS A 119 -16.24 54.91 -6.76
N PHE A 120 -16.00 55.14 -5.47
CA PHE A 120 -15.80 54.06 -4.51
C PHE A 120 -17.15 53.64 -3.94
N GLN A 121 -17.36 52.33 -3.86
CA GLN A 121 -18.55 51.73 -3.27
C GLN A 121 -18.12 50.84 -2.09
N LEU A 122 -18.92 50.84 -1.02
CA LEU A 122 -18.65 50.00 0.14
C LEU A 122 -18.94 48.54 -0.25
N LEU A 123 -17.90 47.71 -0.29
CA LEU A 123 -18.03 46.28 -0.55
C LEU A 123 -18.63 45.58 0.67
N ASN A 124 -18.03 45.80 1.85
CA ASN A 124 -18.52 45.25 3.10
C ASN A 124 -18.01 46.05 4.31
N ARG A 125 -18.67 45.85 5.45
CA ARG A 125 -18.31 46.40 6.75
C ARG A 125 -18.53 45.36 7.85
N ILE A 126 -17.71 45.40 8.89
CA ILE A 126 -17.88 44.54 10.06
C ILE A 126 -17.40 45.25 11.32
N ARG A 127 -18.11 45.01 12.43
CA ARG A 127 -17.80 45.58 13.73
C ARG A 127 -17.85 44.53 14.83
N LEU A 128 -16.90 44.61 15.75
CA LEU A 128 -16.87 43.88 17.01
C LEU A 128 -16.62 44.90 18.13
N MET A 129 -17.70 45.32 18.81
CA MET A 129 -17.68 46.41 19.78
C MET A 129 -16.98 47.67 19.23
N GLY A 130 -15.79 47.99 19.74
CA GLY A 130 -14.98 49.14 19.34
C GLY A 130 -14.07 48.90 18.14
N ILE A 131 -14.01 47.69 17.57
CA ILE A 131 -13.16 47.32 16.43
C ILE A 131 -14.02 47.32 15.16
N LEU A 132 -13.65 48.10 14.17
CA LEU A 132 -14.46 48.33 12.96
C LEU A 132 -13.60 48.24 11.71
N LEU A 133 -14.11 47.59 10.67
CA LEU A 133 -13.44 47.48 9.37
C LEU A 133 -14.41 47.85 8.24
N PHE A 134 -13.95 48.73 7.35
CA PHE A 134 -14.58 49.04 6.08
C PHE A 134 -13.70 48.60 4.92
N VAL A 135 -14.30 47.99 3.89
CA VAL A 135 -13.62 47.75 2.61
C VAL A 135 -14.42 48.40 1.49
N TYR A 136 -13.80 49.34 0.79
CA TYR A 136 -14.34 49.99 -0.39
C TYR A 136 -13.62 49.51 -1.65
N VAL A 137 -14.35 49.37 -2.74
CA VAL A 137 -13.84 48.98 -4.06
C VAL A 137 -14.29 50.00 -5.09
N ARG A 138 -13.42 50.33 -6.03
CA ARG A 138 -13.76 51.23 -7.14
C ARG A 138 -14.81 50.57 -8.06
N ALA A 139 -15.80 51.35 -8.50
CA ALA A 139 -16.97 50.87 -9.23
C ALA A 139 -16.67 49.93 -10.42
N PRO A 140 -15.63 50.14 -11.25
CA PRO A 140 -15.31 49.24 -12.37
C PRO A 140 -14.86 47.83 -11.97
N HIS A 141 -14.68 47.56 -10.69
CA HIS A 141 -14.24 46.26 -10.18
C HIS A 141 -15.24 45.62 -9.22
N MET A 142 -16.36 46.28 -8.92
CA MET A 142 -17.31 45.80 -7.93
C MET A 142 -17.97 44.48 -8.37
N ASP A 143 -18.25 44.31 -9.66
CA ASP A 143 -18.79 43.08 -10.25
C ASP A 143 -17.78 41.91 -10.26
N LYS A 144 -16.50 42.20 -9.98
CA LYS A 144 -15.42 41.22 -9.88
C LYS A 144 -15.13 40.80 -8.45
N CYS A 145 -15.86 41.36 -7.48
CA CYS A 145 -15.84 40.93 -6.09
C CYS A 145 -16.92 39.86 -5.86
N THR A 146 -16.52 38.61 -5.67
CA THR A 146 -17.43 37.49 -5.39
C THR A 146 -17.08 36.82 -4.05
N SER A 147 -17.92 35.91 -3.58
CA SER A 147 -17.68 35.14 -2.34
C SER A 147 -17.35 36.02 -1.13
N VAL A 148 -18.06 37.14 -0.99
CA VAL A 148 -17.81 38.10 0.08
C VAL A 148 -18.27 37.51 1.41
N SER A 149 -17.34 37.39 2.35
CA SER A 149 -17.56 36.86 3.69
C SER A 149 -16.95 37.80 4.75
N ARG A 150 -17.47 37.72 5.96
CA ARG A 150 -16.98 38.50 7.11
C ARG A 150 -17.02 37.67 8.37
N ALA A 151 -16.08 37.90 9.28
CA ALA A 151 -15.96 37.16 10.52
C ALA A 151 -15.37 38.01 11.64
N SER A 152 -15.69 37.68 12.88
CA SER A 152 -15.14 38.36 14.05
C SER A 152 -14.77 37.37 15.13
N VAL A 153 -13.67 37.61 15.84
CA VAL A 153 -13.20 36.80 16.97
C VAL A 153 -12.91 37.72 18.14
N ALA A 154 -13.59 37.50 19.26
CA ALA A 154 -13.33 38.19 20.52
C ALA A 154 -12.20 37.53 21.30
N THR A 155 -11.35 38.34 21.93
CA THR A 155 -10.23 37.87 22.79
C THR A 155 -10.11 38.65 24.11
N GLY A 156 -11.06 39.57 24.38
CA GLY A 156 -11.08 40.43 25.55
C GLY A 156 -11.35 39.71 26.86
N PHE A 157 -12.15 40.30 27.75
CA PHE A 157 -12.42 39.73 29.07
C PHE A 157 -12.80 38.23 28.99
N MET A 158 -12.06 37.38 29.74
CA MET A 158 -12.13 35.91 29.72
C MET A 158 -12.02 35.23 28.33
N GLY A 159 -11.52 35.94 27.32
CA GLY A 159 -11.46 35.47 25.93
C GLY A 159 -12.83 35.48 25.21
N ILE A 160 -13.83 36.19 25.74
CA ILE A 160 -15.21 36.19 25.24
C ILE A 160 -15.70 37.62 24.92
N ALA A 161 -15.24 38.65 25.63
CA ALA A 161 -15.68 40.02 25.35
C ALA A 161 -15.00 40.62 24.10
N GLY A 162 -15.79 41.32 23.26
CA GLY A 162 -15.34 41.87 21.97
C GLY A 162 -14.54 43.17 22.06
N ASN A 163 -14.15 43.64 23.25
CA ASN A 163 -13.38 44.87 23.43
C ASN A 163 -11.91 44.73 22.98
N LYS A 164 -11.45 43.48 22.83
CA LYS A 164 -10.22 43.06 22.16
C LYS A 164 -10.54 41.90 21.23
N GLY A 165 -9.75 41.74 20.18
CA GLY A 165 -9.96 40.69 19.19
C GLY A 165 -9.64 41.15 17.78
N GLY A 166 -10.35 40.57 16.81
CA GLY A 166 -10.20 40.91 15.41
C GLY A 166 -11.49 40.78 14.61
N VAL A 167 -11.62 41.61 13.59
CA VAL A 167 -12.67 41.53 12.57
C VAL A 167 -12.02 41.36 11.20
N GLY A 168 -12.64 40.56 10.34
CA GLY A 168 -12.12 40.25 9.02
C GLY A 168 -13.19 40.34 7.94
N ILE A 169 -12.77 40.77 6.75
CA ILE A 169 -13.56 40.70 5.51
C ILE A 169 -12.70 39.97 4.49
N SER A 170 -13.26 38.90 3.91
CA SER A 170 -12.65 38.20 2.79
C SER A 170 -13.56 38.20 1.57
N PHE A 171 -12.95 38.14 0.40
CA PHE A 171 -13.65 38.03 -0.87
C PHE A 171 -12.69 37.57 -1.96
N ARG A 172 -13.25 37.06 -3.04
CA ARG A 172 -12.52 36.84 -4.27
C ARG A 172 -12.57 38.11 -5.12
N PHE A 173 -11.40 38.60 -5.51
CA PHE A 173 -11.22 39.71 -6.44
C PHE A 173 -10.62 39.16 -7.74
N TYR A 174 -11.41 39.13 -8.81
CA TYR A 174 -11.09 38.35 -10.03
C TYR A 174 -10.80 36.89 -9.69
N GLU A 175 -9.57 36.41 -9.93
CA GLU A 175 -9.15 35.03 -9.66
C GLU A 175 -8.29 34.93 -8.38
N THR A 176 -8.27 35.98 -7.54
CA THR A 176 -7.44 36.07 -6.32
C THR A 176 -8.31 36.19 -5.07
N ASN A 177 -8.08 35.33 -4.08
CA ASN A 177 -8.77 35.41 -2.78
C ASN A 177 -8.00 36.35 -1.85
N ILE A 178 -8.66 37.42 -1.38
CA ILE A 178 -8.06 38.45 -0.54
C ILE A 178 -8.77 38.47 0.82
N CYS A 179 -8.01 38.62 1.90
CA CYS A 179 -8.53 38.79 3.25
C CYS A 179 -7.92 40.03 3.92
N PHE A 180 -8.76 40.85 4.55
CA PHE A 180 -8.38 42.00 5.36
C PHE A 180 -8.79 41.74 6.80
N ILE A 181 -7.86 41.91 7.74
CA ILE A 181 -8.10 41.71 9.17
C ILE A 181 -7.70 42.97 9.90
N ASN A 182 -8.65 43.55 10.63
CA ASN A 182 -8.40 44.61 11.59
C ASN A 182 -8.43 44.04 13.02
N CYS A 183 -7.44 44.33 13.86
CA CYS A 183 -7.38 43.85 15.23
C CYS A 183 -7.17 44.94 16.28
N HIS A 184 -7.45 44.55 17.52
CA HIS A 184 -7.08 45.29 18.73
C HIS A 184 -6.64 44.27 19.79
N PHE A 185 -5.34 44.13 20.01
CA PHE A 185 -4.77 43.16 20.94
C PHE A 185 -4.64 43.70 22.37
N ALA A 186 -4.35 42.81 23.31
CA ALA A 186 -4.20 43.11 24.72
C ALA A 186 -3.20 44.25 24.99
N SER A 187 -3.70 45.28 25.65
CA SER A 187 -2.95 46.45 26.10
C SER A 187 -2.20 46.17 27.39
N GLY A 188 -1.10 46.90 27.61
CA GLY A 188 -0.34 46.85 28.86
C GLY A 188 1.12 46.48 28.65
N ASP A 189 1.97 47.04 29.50
CA ASP A 189 3.39 46.74 29.54
C ASP A 189 3.59 45.33 30.12
N GLY A 190 4.53 44.55 29.57
CA GLY A 190 4.73 43.15 29.95
C GLY A 190 3.74 42.13 29.34
N GLN A 191 2.68 42.58 28.66
CA GLN A 191 1.64 41.70 28.11
C GLN A 191 1.98 41.09 26.73
N THR A 192 3.26 40.90 26.41
CA THR A 192 3.70 40.40 25.08
C THR A 192 3.13 39.01 24.79
N GLN A 193 3.24 38.08 25.74
CA GLN A 193 2.71 36.73 25.59
C GLN A 193 1.19 36.75 25.37
N ARG A 194 0.46 37.61 26.07
CA ARG A 194 -1.00 37.74 25.88
C ARG A 194 -1.36 38.25 24.48
N ARG A 195 -0.57 39.15 23.88
CA ARG A 195 -0.76 39.58 22.49
C ARG A 195 -0.48 38.44 21.50
N ASN A 196 0.51 37.61 21.77
CA ASN A 196 0.77 36.41 20.97
C ASN A 196 -0.42 35.43 21.05
N GLU A 197 -1.01 35.24 22.24
CA GLU A 197 -2.23 34.43 22.41
C GLU A 197 -3.43 35.02 21.66
N ASP A 198 -3.60 36.35 21.67
CA ASP A 198 -4.66 37.02 20.91
C ASP A 198 -4.50 36.75 19.40
N TYR A 199 -3.28 36.90 18.86
CA TYR A 199 -2.96 36.55 17.47
C TYR A 199 -3.33 35.10 17.16
N GLN A 200 -2.84 34.14 17.94
CA GLN A 200 -3.09 32.71 17.74
C GLN A 200 -4.58 32.36 17.83
N THR A 201 -5.31 33.01 18.74
CA THR A 201 -6.76 32.82 18.90
C THR A 201 -7.51 33.30 17.67
N ILE A 202 -7.16 34.48 17.15
CA ILE A 202 -7.81 35.03 15.94
C ILE A 202 -7.45 34.19 14.72
N GLU A 203 -6.17 33.85 14.53
CA GLU A 203 -5.69 33.02 13.42
C GLU A 203 -6.41 31.66 13.35
N SER A 204 -6.55 31.00 14.51
CA SER A 204 -7.15 29.65 14.59
C SER A 204 -8.67 29.66 14.49
N ARG A 205 -9.35 30.63 15.10
CA ARG A 205 -10.82 30.64 15.21
C ARG A 205 -11.53 31.38 14.09
N MET A 206 -10.91 32.37 13.46
CA MET A 206 -11.56 33.14 12.40
C MET A 206 -11.76 32.25 11.16
N THR A 207 -13.01 32.16 10.71
CA THR A 207 -13.40 31.34 9.56
C THR A 207 -14.36 32.10 8.66
N PHE A 208 -14.25 31.88 7.36
CA PHE A 208 -15.05 32.48 6.31
C PHE A 208 -15.74 31.39 5.49
N THR A 209 -16.80 31.75 4.76
CA THR A 209 -17.63 30.81 4.00
C THR A 209 -17.96 31.35 2.61
N ASP A 210 -18.15 30.45 1.65
CA ASP A 210 -18.50 30.83 0.26
C ASP A 210 -19.96 31.27 0.10
N ALA A 211 -20.80 31.01 1.11
CA ALA A 211 -22.19 31.46 1.17
C ALA A 211 -22.34 32.44 2.33
N PRO A 212 -23.14 33.52 2.18
CA PRO A 212 -23.33 34.51 3.24
C PRO A 212 -24.04 33.89 4.45
N THR A 213 -23.27 33.38 5.41
CA THR A 213 -23.75 33.02 6.74
C THR A 213 -23.76 34.28 7.59
N TYR A 214 -24.83 35.05 7.49
CA TYR A 214 -25.06 36.14 8.43
C TYR A 214 -25.57 35.57 9.75
N SER A 215 -25.04 36.04 10.88
CA SER A 215 -25.79 35.90 12.12
C SER A 215 -27.16 36.60 11.94
N LEU A 216 -28.19 36.16 12.64
CA LEU A 216 -29.52 36.80 12.56
C LEU A 216 -29.43 38.31 12.84
N LYS A 217 -28.56 38.69 13.79
CA LYS A 217 -28.22 40.07 14.11
C LYS A 217 -27.63 40.81 12.91
N ASP A 218 -26.64 40.24 12.26
CA ASP A 218 -25.99 40.82 11.08
C ASP A 218 -26.97 40.95 9.90
N TYR A 219 -27.84 39.97 9.69
CA TYR A 219 -28.84 40.06 8.64
C TYR A 219 -29.76 41.26 8.88
N ILE A 220 -30.32 41.41 10.09
CA ILE A 220 -31.21 42.52 10.47
C ILE A 220 -30.50 43.88 10.38
N TRP A 221 -29.22 43.95 10.71
CA TRP A 221 -28.48 45.22 10.80
C TRP A 221 -28.01 45.80 9.47
N TYR A 222 -27.80 44.93 8.48
CA TYR A 222 -27.12 45.30 7.24
C TYR A 222 -27.99 45.07 5.99
N THR A 223 -29.17 44.47 6.11
CA THR A 223 -30.16 44.43 5.01
C THR A 223 -31.19 45.55 5.17
N PRO A 224 -31.48 46.35 4.12
CA PRO A 224 -32.50 47.38 4.20
C PRO A 224 -33.90 46.76 4.26
N THR A 225 -34.65 47.04 5.32
CA THR A 225 -36.09 46.76 5.42
C THR A 225 -36.85 47.73 4.51
N THR A 226 -36.95 47.41 3.22
CA THR A 226 -38.05 47.94 2.41
C THR A 226 -39.35 47.38 2.96
N ALA A 227 -40.13 48.25 3.62
CA ALA A 227 -41.45 47.94 4.15
C ALA A 227 -42.31 47.24 3.08
N GLY A 228 -42.59 45.94 3.28
CA GLY A 228 -43.49 45.17 2.43
C GLY A 228 -42.93 43.89 1.80
N SER A 229 -41.62 43.61 1.89
CA SER A 229 -41.10 42.31 1.44
C SER A 229 -41.13 41.30 2.59
N SER A 230 -41.86 40.20 2.39
CA SER A 230 -41.83 39.03 3.29
C SER A 230 -40.40 38.65 3.61
N VAL A 231 -40.09 38.40 4.89
CA VAL A 231 -38.86 37.72 5.33
C VAL A 231 -38.64 36.57 4.34
N PRO A 232 -37.52 36.53 3.58
CA PRO A 232 -37.31 35.42 2.66
C PRO A 232 -37.39 34.16 3.50
N ASN A 233 -38.30 33.28 3.06
CA ASN A 233 -38.59 32.01 3.68
C ASN A 233 -37.27 31.39 4.15
N THR A 234 -37.18 30.99 5.41
CA THR A 234 -36.01 30.38 6.06
C THR A 234 -35.69 28.98 5.50
N GLN A 235 -35.81 28.79 4.20
CA GLN A 235 -35.06 27.81 3.45
C GLN A 235 -33.66 28.39 3.19
N ILE A 236 -32.83 28.43 4.23
CA ILE A 236 -31.38 28.45 4.10
C ILE A 236 -31.01 27.06 3.55
N SER A 237 -31.19 26.85 2.23
CA SER A 237 -30.95 25.57 1.56
C SER A 237 -29.59 25.50 0.89
N SER A 238 -28.62 26.30 1.32
CA SER A 238 -27.22 26.08 0.97
C SER A 238 -26.41 26.05 2.25
N THR A 239 -26.26 24.85 2.84
CA THR A 239 -25.14 24.57 3.72
C THR A 239 -23.85 25.07 3.05
N PRO A 240 -22.98 25.81 3.76
CA PRO A 240 -21.70 26.23 3.19
C PRO A 240 -20.98 25.02 2.62
N THR A 241 -20.66 25.04 1.33
CA THR A 241 -19.94 23.96 0.66
C THR A 241 -18.47 23.93 1.08
N ARG A 242 -17.95 25.06 1.58
CA ARG A 242 -16.55 25.21 1.97
C ARG A 242 -16.37 26.28 3.06
N TRP A 243 -15.46 25.99 3.97
CA TRP A 243 -14.96 26.90 5.00
C TRP A 243 -13.52 27.28 4.69
N TRP A 244 -13.18 28.54 4.92
CA TRP A 244 -11.86 29.11 4.66
C TRP A 244 -11.28 29.66 5.96
N LYS A 245 -10.05 29.28 6.27
CA LYS A 245 -9.22 29.92 7.30
C LYS A 245 -8.53 31.15 6.73
N ILE A 246 -7.96 31.98 7.60
CA ILE A 246 -7.20 33.17 7.18
C ILE A 246 -6.10 32.78 6.18
N ASN A 247 -5.30 31.76 6.50
CA ASN A 247 -4.18 31.30 5.67
C ASN A 247 -4.60 30.55 4.39
N ASP A 248 -5.90 30.33 4.15
CA ASP A 248 -6.39 29.76 2.89
C ASP A 248 -6.43 30.78 1.74
N HIS A 249 -6.41 32.08 2.05
CA HIS A 249 -6.44 33.16 1.05
C HIS A 249 -5.10 33.31 0.33
N ASP A 250 -5.13 33.83 -0.90
CA ASP A 250 -3.92 34.08 -1.69
C ASP A 250 -3.14 35.28 -1.14
N ILE A 251 -3.87 36.26 -0.60
CA ILE A 251 -3.34 37.50 -0.03
C ILE A 251 -4.06 37.80 1.28
N VAL A 252 -3.30 38.11 2.33
CA VAL A 252 -3.84 38.55 3.62
C VAL A 252 -3.17 39.86 4.01
N PHE A 253 -3.97 40.86 4.36
CA PHE A 253 -3.51 42.05 5.07
C PHE A 253 -4.02 42.01 6.50
N TRP A 254 -3.11 42.11 7.46
CA TRP A 254 -3.43 42.14 8.88
C TRP A 254 -2.92 43.43 9.49
N PHE A 255 -3.82 44.23 10.04
CA PHE A 255 -3.51 45.53 10.57
C PHE A 255 -4.33 45.83 11.82
N GLY A 256 -3.96 46.88 12.54
CA GLY A 256 -4.69 47.27 13.74
C GLY A 256 -3.80 47.89 14.82
N ASP A 257 -4.41 48.11 15.98
CA ASP A 257 -3.68 48.36 17.23
C ASP A 257 -3.26 47.00 17.82
N MET A 258 -2.06 46.56 17.43
CA MET A 258 -1.47 45.32 17.91
C MET A 258 -0.87 45.46 19.31
N ASN A 259 -0.82 46.68 19.86
CA ASN A 259 -0.41 46.99 21.23
C ASN A 259 1.00 46.50 21.67
N TYR A 260 1.83 45.99 20.76
CA TYR A 260 3.23 45.66 21.05
C TYR A 260 4.00 46.93 21.43
N ARG A 261 4.93 46.77 22.38
CA ARG A 261 5.67 47.87 23.00
C ARG A 261 7.14 47.81 22.67
N ILE A 262 7.86 48.88 22.96
CA ILE A 262 9.32 48.90 22.95
C ILE A 262 9.81 48.35 24.29
N SER A 263 10.58 47.26 24.26
CA SER A 263 11.17 46.61 25.43
C SER A 263 12.39 47.38 25.95
N GLN A 264 12.16 48.61 26.44
CA GLN A 264 13.17 49.52 27.00
C GLN A 264 12.52 50.45 28.04
N THR A 265 13.30 51.07 28.94
CA THR A 265 12.74 52.04 29.91
C THR A 265 12.23 53.29 29.20
N ASN A 266 11.22 53.93 29.79
CA ASN A 266 10.62 55.15 29.23
C ASN A 266 11.67 56.25 28.99
N GLU A 267 12.54 56.49 29.97
CA GLU A 267 13.62 57.48 29.91
C GLU A 267 14.53 57.26 28.70
N GLN A 268 14.93 56.01 28.45
CA GLN A 268 15.81 55.66 27.33
C GLN A 268 15.10 55.79 25.98
N VAL A 269 13.82 55.40 25.91
CA VAL A 269 13.01 55.60 24.70
C VAL A 269 12.87 57.09 24.40
N ARG A 270 12.46 57.91 25.38
CA ARG A 270 12.30 59.35 25.18
C ARG A 270 13.62 60.04 24.84
N LYS A 271 14.73 59.63 25.45
CA LYS A 271 16.07 60.11 25.08
C LYS A 271 16.37 59.83 23.61
N ALA A 272 16.19 58.58 23.16
CA ALA A 272 16.43 58.19 21.78
C ALA A 272 15.51 58.93 20.79
N LEU A 273 14.25 59.19 21.16
CA LEU A 273 13.32 59.96 20.35
C LEU A 273 13.73 61.44 20.24
N ASN A 274 14.18 62.05 21.34
CA ASN A 274 14.68 63.44 21.34
C ASN A 274 15.96 63.59 20.50
N GLU A 275 16.78 62.55 20.44
CA GLU A 275 18.00 62.48 19.62
C GLU A 275 17.73 62.07 18.16
N PHE A 276 16.46 61.83 17.78
CA PHE A 276 16.05 61.28 16.49
C PHE A 276 16.76 59.96 16.11
N SER A 277 17.23 59.21 17.11
CA SER A 277 17.96 57.95 16.97
C SER A 277 17.01 56.78 17.20
N THR A 278 16.08 56.56 16.26
CA THR A 278 15.05 55.51 16.40
C THR A 278 15.56 54.12 16.03
N ILE A 279 16.62 54.01 15.22
CA ILE A 279 17.17 52.72 14.70
C ILE A 279 17.36 51.68 15.82
N PRO A 280 18.02 52.00 16.97
CA PRO A 280 18.20 51.02 18.04
C PRO A 280 16.89 50.56 18.71
N LEU A 281 15.84 51.39 18.65
CA LEU A 281 14.54 51.05 19.24
C LEU A 281 13.79 49.99 18.41
N HIS A 282 14.06 49.89 17.10
CA HIS A 282 13.44 48.86 16.26
C HIS A 282 13.87 47.44 16.65
N GLU A 283 15.09 47.27 17.19
CA GLU A 283 15.57 45.99 17.71
C GLU A 283 14.95 45.63 19.07
N LYS A 284 14.31 46.61 19.72
CA LYS A 284 13.59 46.45 20.99
C LYS A 284 12.08 46.41 20.79
N ASP A 285 11.58 46.60 19.57
CA ASP A 285 10.15 46.48 19.24
C ASP A 285 9.70 45.02 19.41
N GLN A 286 8.75 44.80 20.31
CA GLN A 286 8.32 43.45 20.66
C GLN A 286 7.73 42.70 19.45
N LEU A 287 6.94 43.35 18.59
CA LEU A 287 6.35 42.67 17.43
C LEU A 287 7.46 42.12 16.51
N ARG A 288 8.45 42.96 16.17
CA ARG A 288 9.61 42.53 15.37
C ARG A 288 10.39 41.39 16.01
N CYS A 289 10.61 41.44 17.32
CA CYS A 289 11.27 40.36 18.05
C CYS A 289 10.46 39.06 17.97
N GLU A 290 9.16 39.10 18.26
CA GLU A 290 8.30 37.92 18.25
C GLU A 290 8.12 37.34 16.84
N MET A 291 8.06 38.18 15.79
CA MET A 291 8.07 37.75 14.40
C MET A 291 9.39 37.09 14.00
N LYS A 292 10.54 37.67 14.40
CA LYS A 292 11.86 37.11 14.13
C LYS A 292 12.06 35.75 14.80
N LEU A 293 11.44 35.55 15.96
CA LEU A 293 11.41 34.27 16.68
C LEU A 293 10.34 33.30 16.14
N ASN A 294 9.54 33.69 15.13
CA ASN A 294 8.41 32.93 14.58
C ASN A 294 7.34 32.56 15.62
N ASN A 295 7.17 33.35 16.68
CA ASN A 295 6.12 33.15 17.68
C ASN A 295 4.75 33.64 17.19
N VAL A 296 4.74 34.61 16.27
CA VAL A 296 3.55 35.24 15.69
C VAL A 296 3.81 35.63 14.23
N PHE A 297 2.74 35.75 13.46
CA PHE A 297 2.76 36.27 12.08
C PHE A 297 3.82 35.60 11.18
N THR A 298 3.97 34.28 11.30
CA THR A 298 4.88 33.49 10.46
C THR A 298 4.55 33.71 8.98
N ASN A 299 5.56 34.01 8.16
CA ASN A 299 5.46 34.34 6.73
C ASN A 299 4.79 35.69 6.40
N TYR A 300 4.45 36.52 7.38
CA TYR A 300 4.03 37.90 7.12
C TYR A 300 5.26 38.80 6.99
N SER A 301 5.09 39.86 6.21
CA SER A 301 6.06 40.93 6.02
C SER A 301 5.49 42.25 6.51
N GLU A 302 6.37 43.09 7.05
CA GLU A 302 6.06 44.47 7.39
C GLU A 302 7.05 45.39 6.65
N PRO A 303 6.59 46.48 6.00
CA PRO A 303 7.51 47.44 5.41
C PRO A 303 8.41 48.10 6.48
N PRO A 304 9.60 48.62 6.10
CA PRO A 304 10.40 49.42 7.01
C PRO A 304 9.60 50.58 7.60
N ILE A 305 9.74 50.79 8.92
CA ILE A 305 9.09 51.89 9.63
C ILE A 305 10.06 53.07 9.64
N ASP A 306 9.66 54.18 9.02
CA ASP A 306 10.42 55.43 8.95
C ASP A 306 9.77 56.58 9.76
N PHE A 307 8.70 56.27 10.49
CA PHE A 307 7.94 57.21 11.30
C PHE A 307 8.09 56.97 12.80
N MET A 308 7.85 58.01 13.59
CA MET A 308 7.94 57.99 15.06
C MET A 308 6.85 57.08 15.69
N PRO A 309 7.07 56.58 16.92
CA PRO A 309 6.07 55.82 17.66
C PRO A 309 4.68 56.46 17.64
N THR A 310 3.65 55.66 17.38
CA THR A 310 2.28 56.14 17.14
C THR A 310 1.47 56.30 18.42
N TYR A 311 1.98 55.81 19.54
CA TYR A 311 1.36 55.86 20.87
C TYR A 311 2.43 56.24 21.91
N LYS A 312 2.15 56.92 23.01
CA LYS A 312 0.89 57.56 23.42
C LYS A 312 1.08 59.08 23.43
N PHE A 313 0.18 59.82 22.79
CA PHE A 313 0.21 61.27 22.74
C PHE A 313 -0.78 61.92 23.70
N ASP A 314 -0.49 63.13 24.15
CA ASP A 314 -1.53 63.99 24.70
C ASP A 314 -2.44 64.45 23.56
N PRO A 315 -3.77 64.26 23.65
CA PRO A 315 -4.68 64.58 22.55
C PRO A 315 -4.56 66.02 22.07
N ASN A 316 -4.61 66.19 20.74
CA ASN A 316 -4.43 67.44 19.99
C ASN A 316 -3.02 68.04 20.03
N THR A 317 -2.02 67.30 20.49
CA THR A 317 -0.62 67.75 20.55
C THR A 317 0.32 66.72 19.91
N ASP A 318 1.57 67.11 19.63
CA ASP A 318 2.66 66.20 19.26
C ASP A 318 3.54 65.80 20.46
N VAL A 319 3.04 66.03 21.68
CA VAL A 319 3.73 65.68 22.93
C VAL A 319 3.33 64.28 23.36
N TYR A 320 4.30 63.44 23.68
CA TYR A 320 4.06 62.11 24.26
C TYR A 320 3.60 62.22 25.71
N ASP A 321 2.62 61.39 26.07
CA ASP A 321 1.90 61.29 27.35
C ASP A 321 2.63 61.93 28.53
N THR A 322 2.08 63.03 29.05
CA THR A 322 2.55 63.69 30.28
C THR A 322 1.67 63.39 31.48
N SER A 323 0.75 62.44 31.40
CA SER A 323 -0.04 62.01 32.55
C SER A 323 0.83 61.32 33.61
N ASP A 324 0.28 61.14 34.82
CA ASP A 324 0.96 60.43 35.92
C ASP A 324 1.39 59.00 35.56
N LYS A 325 0.74 58.40 34.55
CA LYS A 325 1.08 57.05 34.07
C LYS A 325 2.32 57.03 33.18
N LEU A 326 2.70 58.20 32.63
CA LEU A 326 3.87 58.44 31.79
C LEU A 326 4.17 57.22 30.90
N ARG A 327 3.28 56.92 29.95
CA ARG A 327 3.44 55.72 29.12
C ARG A 327 4.65 55.84 28.21
N THR A 328 5.32 54.71 28.00
CA THR A 328 6.46 54.61 27.09
C THR A 328 5.96 54.70 25.65
N PRO A 329 6.51 55.60 24.81
CA PRO A 329 6.17 55.65 23.40
C PRO A 329 6.39 54.29 22.71
N SER A 330 5.50 53.88 21.82
CA SER A 330 5.57 52.58 21.12
C SER A 330 4.86 52.59 19.75
N TRP A 331 5.31 51.72 18.84
CA TRP A 331 4.65 51.45 17.56
C TRP A 331 3.56 50.39 17.74
N THR A 332 2.43 50.83 18.29
CA THR A 332 1.26 49.97 18.55
C THR A 332 0.45 49.68 17.30
N ASP A 333 0.41 50.64 16.36
CA ASP A 333 -0.43 50.62 15.16
C ASP A 333 0.38 50.12 13.96
N ARG A 334 -0.02 48.98 13.37
CA ARG A 334 0.82 48.24 12.40
C ARG A 334 0.02 47.72 11.21
N ILE A 335 0.70 47.54 10.06
CA ILE A 335 0.14 46.91 8.85
C ILE A 335 1.12 45.86 8.33
N LEU A 336 0.69 44.61 8.37
CA LEU A 336 1.42 43.45 7.86
C LEU A 336 0.69 42.84 6.68
N TYR A 337 1.43 42.13 5.84
CA TYR A 337 0.87 41.42 4.70
C TYR A 337 1.52 40.05 4.50
N HIS A 338 0.74 39.11 3.95
CA HIS A 338 1.17 37.79 3.55
C HIS A 338 0.64 37.48 2.16
N THR A 339 1.43 36.74 1.36
CA THR A 339 0.98 36.20 0.08
C THR A 339 1.53 34.81 -0.15
N LYS A 340 0.73 33.94 -0.78
CA LYS A 340 1.16 32.60 -1.20
C LYS A 340 2.12 32.62 -2.39
N ARG A 341 2.13 33.72 -3.15
CA ARG A 341 2.96 33.90 -4.35
C ARG A 341 3.88 35.09 -4.11
N THR A 342 5.06 34.89 -3.53
CA THR A 342 5.96 36.02 -3.24
C THR A 342 6.50 36.68 -4.52
N ILE A 343 6.79 35.88 -5.55
CA ILE A 343 7.35 36.32 -6.82
C ILE A 343 6.39 35.96 -7.95
N ILE A 344 6.15 36.90 -8.87
CA ILE A 344 5.39 36.70 -10.10
C ILE A 344 6.36 36.70 -11.27
N ARG A 345 6.31 35.65 -12.10
CA ARG A 345 7.09 35.52 -13.33
C ARG A 345 6.25 35.96 -14.51
N HIS A 346 6.76 36.92 -15.28
CA HIS A 346 6.13 37.32 -16.53
C HIS A 346 6.57 36.40 -17.68
N HIS A 347 5.68 35.52 -18.15
CA HIS A 347 6.00 34.49 -19.14
C HIS A 347 6.60 35.00 -20.47
N ILE A 348 6.30 36.24 -20.87
CA ILE A 348 6.77 36.78 -22.17
C ILE A 348 8.20 37.32 -22.08
N ASN A 349 8.62 37.86 -20.93
CA ASN A 349 9.89 38.59 -20.79
C ASN A 349 10.83 37.98 -19.73
N ASN A 350 10.41 36.90 -19.07
CA ASN A 350 11.13 36.26 -17.95
C ASN A 350 11.49 37.23 -16.80
N ILE A 351 10.72 38.30 -16.65
CA ILE A 351 10.90 39.29 -15.58
C ILE A 351 10.21 38.79 -14.31
N GLU A 352 10.95 38.79 -13.20
CA GLU A 352 10.44 38.49 -11.88
C GLU A 352 10.17 39.80 -11.11
N PHE A 353 9.01 39.89 -10.47
CA PHE A 353 8.70 41.01 -9.58
C PHE A 353 7.96 40.52 -8.33
N GLN A 354 8.05 41.29 -7.24
CA GLN A 354 7.33 40.99 -6.01
C GLN A 354 5.82 41.10 -6.23
N SER A 355 5.07 40.12 -5.72
CA SER A 355 3.61 40.11 -5.82
C SER A 355 2.97 41.26 -5.06
N ILE A 356 3.57 41.66 -3.93
CA ILE A 356 3.14 42.83 -3.16
C ILE A 356 4.35 43.75 -3.00
N GLN A 357 4.23 44.96 -3.51
CA GLN A 357 5.24 46.01 -3.36
C GLN A 357 4.65 47.18 -2.58
N PRO A 358 5.13 47.44 -1.35
CA PRO A 358 4.78 48.65 -0.61
C PRO A 358 5.29 49.88 -1.36
N ILE A 359 4.40 50.82 -1.68
CA ILE A 359 4.73 52.12 -2.27
C ILE A 359 5.09 53.11 -1.17
N TYR A 360 4.29 53.14 -0.10
CA TYR A 360 4.60 53.85 1.14
C TYR A 360 4.02 53.12 2.35
N TYR A 361 4.60 53.40 3.52
CA TYR A 361 4.09 52.99 4.84
C TYR A 361 4.40 54.11 5.83
N THR A 362 3.38 54.84 6.29
CA THR A 362 3.56 56.11 7.00
C THR A 362 2.44 56.41 7.98
N CYS A 363 2.61 57.44 8.80
CA CYS A 363 1.59 57.99 9.69
C CYS A 363 1.27 59.46 9.36
N ALA A 364 0.05 59.90 9.63
CA ALA A 364 -0.32 61.30 9.41
C ALA A 364 0.32 62.21 10.45
N LYS A 365 0.83 63.35 9.98
CA LYS A 365 1.44 64.39 10.80
C LYS A 365 0.41 65.39 11.32
N THR A 366 -0.78 65.47 10.73
CA THR A 366 -1.80 66.49 11.08
C THR A 366 -2.99 65.93 11.85
N ILE A 367 -3.18 64.60 11.86
CA ILE A 367 -4.27 63.93 12.58
C ILE A 367 -3.86 63.74 14.05
N ARG A 368 -4.35 64.62 14.94
CA ARG A 368 -3.91 64.70 16.35
C ARG A 368 -4.99 64.47 17.40
N PHE A 369 -6.25 64.26 17.02
CA PHE A 369 -7.36 64.27 17.99
C PHE A 369 -7.41 63.04 18.91
N SER A 370 -6.70 61.96 18.54
CA SER A 370 -6.52 60.77 19.36
C SER A 370 -5.17 60.82 20.09
N ASP A 371 -5.00 59.98 21.10
CA ASP A 371 -3.69 59.68 21.71
C ASP A 371 -2.86 58.69 20.87
N HIS A 372 -3.42 58.20 19.77
CA HIS A 372 -2.70 57.49 18.71
C HIS A 372 -2.50 58.37 17.46
N ARG A 373 -1.63 57.92 16.56
CA ARG A 373 -1.51 58.41 15.18
C ARG A 373 -2.03 57.38 14.20
N HIS A 374 -2.74 57.83 13.16
CA HIS A 374 -3.15 56.93 12.08
C HIS A 374 -1.92 56.34 11.40
N VAL A 375 -2.03 55.10 10.93
CA VAL A 375 -1.01 54.47 10.08
C VAL A 375 -1.67 54.05 8.78
N SER A 376 -0.98 54.27 7.67
CA SER A 376 -1.44 53.85 6.34
C SER A 376 -0.32 53.34 5.47
N GLY A 377 -0.65 52.41 4.59
CA GLY A 377 0.22 51.93 3.53
C GLY A 377 -0.52 51.82 2.21
N LEU A 378 0.17 52.14 1.12
CA LEU A 378 -0.30 51.90 -0.24
C LEU A 378 0.56 50.79 -0.85
N TYR A 379 -0.08 49.80 -1.44
CA TYR A 379 0.57 48.61 -1.97
C TYR A 379 0.20 48.43 -3.44
N SER A 380 1.20 48.19 -4.30
CA SER A 380 0.98 47.60 -5.63
C SER A 380 0.91 46.08 -5.46
N VAL A 381 -0.17 45.48 -5.92
CA VAL A 381 -0.51 44.08 -5.69
C VAL A 381 -0.83 43.39 -7.00
N ALA A 382 -0.14 42.29 -7.27
CA ALA A 382 -0.36 41.44 -8.42
C ALA A 382 -1.58 40.55 -8.18
N ILE A 383 -2.61 40.75 -8.98
CA ILE A 383 -3.87 40.00 -8.93
C ILE A 383 -3.91 39.05 -10.13
N LYS A 384 -4.28 37.79 -9.88
CA LYS A 384 -4.71 36.82 -10.89
C LYS A 384 -5.96 37.41 -11.57
N TYR A 385 -5.78 38.02 -12.73
CA TYR A 385 -6.80 38.85 -13.37
C TYR A 385 -7.77 38.03 -14.21
N LYS A 386 -7.26 37.06 -14.96
CA LYS A 386 -8.05 36.09 -15.73
C LYS A 386 -7.22 34.88 -16.13
N TYR A 387 -7.89 33.82 -16.55
CA TYR A 387 -7.27 32.68 -17.23
C TYR A 387 -7.08 32.96 -18.72
N ASP A 388 -6.02 32.39 -19.28
CA ASP A 388 -5.76 32.24 -20.70
C ASP A 388 -6.30 30.86 -21.11
N ASP A 389 -7.55 30.83 -21.59
CA ASP A 389 -8.30 29.58 -21.83
C ASP A 389 -7.60 28.69 -22.87
N GLU A 390 -6.98 29.27 -23.89
CA GLU A 390 -6.25 28.53 -24.93
C GLU A 390 -5.04 27.79 -24.31
N LYS A 391 -4.25 28.49 -23.48
CA LYS A 391 -3.11 27.85 -22.80
C LYS A 391 -3.56 26.83 -21.77
N LEU A 392 -4.60 27.12 -20.99
CA LEU A 392 -5.14 26.19 -20.01
C LEU A 392 -5.60 24.89 -20.67
N ASN A 393 -6.34 24.98 -21.78
CA ASN A 393 -6.78 23.81 -22.53
C ASN A 393 -5.61 23.03 -23.12
N ARG A 394 -4.62 23.72 -23.72
CA ARG A 394 -3.41 23.08 -24.25
C ARG A 394 -2.64 22.30 -23.17
N ILE A 395 -2.46 22.89 -21.99
CA ILE A 395 -1.77 22.26 -20.86
C ILE A 395 -2.58 21.08 -20.32
N ARG A 396 -3.91 21.22 -20.24
CA ARG A 396 -4.79 20.12 -19.85
C ARG A 396 -4.65 18.92 -20.78
N ASP A 397 -4.68 19.15 -22.09
CA ASP A 397 -4.54 18.08 -23.10
C ASP A 397 -3.16 17.43 -23.05
N GLU A 398 -2.10 18.22 -22.80
CA GLU A 398 -0.74 17.72 -22.60
C GLU A 398 -0.66 16.77 -21.39
N LEU A 399 -1.17 17.19 -20.24
CA LEU A 399 -1.16 16.39 -19.00
C LEU A 399 -1.98 15.11 -19.12
N ILE A 400 -3.14 15.17 -19.80
CA ILE A 400 -3.96 13.97 -20.03
C ILE A 400 -3.17 12.94 -20.86
N ARG A 401 -2.52 13.37 -21.94
CA ARG A 401 -1.69 12.47 -22.78
C ARG A 401 -0.49 11.91 -22.03
N GLU A 402 0.10 12.68 -21.13
CA GLU A 402 1.19 12.23 -20.28
C GLU A 402 0.72 11.14 -19.30
N PHE A 403 -0.42 11.35 -18.64
CA PHE A 403 -0.99 10.34 -17.75
C PHE A 403 -1.41 9.08 -18.49
N ASP A 404 -2.03 9.21 -19.67
CA ASP A 404 -2.36 8.06 -20.53
C ASP A 404 -1.10 7.28 -20.92
N ARG A 405 0.00 7.98 -21.19
CA ARG A 405 1.29 7.33 -21.51
C ARG A 405 1.83 6.58 -20.29
N GLU A 406 1.88 7.22 -19.13
CA GLU A 406 2.36 6.57 -17.89
C GLU A 406 1.53 5.34 -17.51
N GLU A 407 0.20 5.40 -17.67
CA GLU A 407 -0.67 4.25 -17.41
C GLU A 407 -0.34 3.10 -18.36
N ASN A 408 -0.14 3.38 -19.65
CA ASN A 408 0.26 2.36 -20.63
C ASN A 408 1.66 1.80 -20.35
N ASP A 409 2.63 2.66 -20.01
CA ASP A 409 3.99 2.27 -19.65
C ASP A 409 4.04 1.42 -18.37
N SER A 410 3.01 1.54 -17.51
CA SER A 410 2.85 0.75 -16.29
C SER A 410 2.23 -0.64 -16.52
N ILE A 411 1.82 -0.99 -17.74
CA ILE A 411 1.27 -2.32 -18.05
C ILE A 411 2.44 -3.29 -18.28
N PRO A 412 2.63 -4.31 -17.41
CA PRO A 412 3.74 -5.24 -17.57
C PRO A 412 3.57 -6.08 -18.84
N THR A 413 4.62 -6.13 -19.66
CA THR A 413 4.61 -6.85 -20.94
C THR A 413 5.84 -7.74 -21.06
N ILE A 414 5.63 -9.02 -21.34
CA ILE A 414 6.70 -10.00 -21.48
C ILE A 414 6.75 -10.62 -22.87
N ASP A 415 7.92 -11.14 -23.21
CA ASP A 415 8.17 -11.98 -24.37
C ASP A 415 8.66 -13.36 -23.93
N ILE A 416 8.21 -14.42 -24.61
CA ILE A 416 8.59 -15.80 -24.33
C ILE A 416 9.13 -16.44 -25.61
N HIS A 417 10.25 -17.15 -25.50
CA HIS A 417 10.82 -17.95 -26.57
C HIS A 417 10.95 -19.43 -26.20
N PRO A 418 10.69 -20.35 -27.15
CA PRO A 418 10.30 -20.11 -28.55
C PRO A 418 8.86 -19.58 -28.72
N ARG A 419 8.50 -19.12 -29.93
CA ARG A 419 7.15 -18.66 -30.30
C ARG A 419 6.59 -19.54 -31.44
N PRO A 420 5.41 -20.18 -31.29
CA PRO A 420 4.59 -20.25 -30.08
C PRO A 420 5.34 -20.98 -28.95
N PRO A 421 5.09 -20.61 -27.68
CA PRO A 421 5.76 -21.25 -26.55
C PRO A 421 5.25 -22.67 -26.38
N ALA A 422 6.17 -23.62 -26.57
CA ALA A 422 5.92 -25.04 -26.42
C ALA A 422 7.10 -25.70 -25.69
N ILE A 423 6.78 -26.61 -24.77
CA ILE A 423 7.70 -27.48 -24.05
C ILE A 423 7.42 -28.89 -24.56
N ILE A 424 8.41 -29.51 -25.21
CA ILE A 424 8.26 -30.82 -25.83
C ILE A 424 9.31 -31.76 -25.27
N PHE A 425 8.86 -32.83 -24.61
CA PHE A 425 9.69 -33.92 -24.13
C PHE A 425 9.39 -35.20 -24.90
N ASN A 426 10.38 -35.69 -25.65
CA ASN A 426 10.19 -36.86 -26.52
C ASN A 426 10.84 -38.13 -25.97
N ASN A 427 10.15 -39.26 -26.10
CA ASN A 427 10.65 -40.60 -25.79
C ASN A 427 11.21 -40.72 -24.36
N VAL A 428 10.51 -40.13 -23.38
CA VAL A 428 10.95 -40.14 -21.99
C VAL A 428 10.69 -41.53 -21.41
N ARG A 429 11.73 -42.17 -20.87
CA ARG A 429 11.66 -43.48 -20.19
C ARG A 429 11.62 -43.28 -18.68
N TYR A 430 11.28 -44.34 -17.95
CA TYR A 430 11.31 -44.30 -16.50
C TYR A 430 12.74 -44.06 -15.98
N LEU A 431 12.87 -43.19 -14.98
CA LEU A 431 14.13 -42.64 -14.45
C LEU A 431 14.85 -41.61 -15.36
N ASP A 432 14.31 -41.25 -16.53
CA ASP A 432 14.86 -40.10 -17.26
C ASP A 432 14.56 -38.80 -16.52
N LYS A 433 15.58 -37.94 -16.47
CA LYS A 433 15.44 -36.53 -16.12
C LYS A 433 15.73 -35.70 -17.36
N VAL A 434 14.67 -35.21 -17.99
CA VAL A 434 14.76 -34.36 -19.18
C VAL A 434 14.59 -32.90 -18.79
N ASN A 435 15.28 -31.99 -19.48
CA ASN A 435 15.27 -30.56 -19.19
C ASN A 435 14.92 -29.77 -20.44
N TYR A 436 14.16 -28.69 -20.28
CA TYR A 436 13.82 -27.73 -21.31
C TYR A 436 13.95 -26.31 -20.77
N SER A 437 14.49 -25.37 -21.54
CA SER A 437 14.70 -23.99 -21.06
C SER A 437 13.80 -23.02 -21.83
N LEU A 438 12.95 -22.28 -21.11
CA LEU A 438 12.20 -21.15 -21.66
C LEU A 438 12.98 -19.86 -21.40
N LEU A 439 13.11 -19.02 -22.43
CA LEU A 439 13.64 -17.67 -22.27
C LEU A 439 12.49 -16.69 -22.17
N ILE A 440 12.41 -15.97 -21.05
CA ILE A 440 11.41 -14.94 -20.81
C ILE A 440 12.12 -13.59 -20.69
N LYS A 441 11.61 -12.59 -21.40
CA LYS A 441 12.14 -11.22 -21.38
C LYS A 441 11.04 -10.25 -20.97
N ASN A 442 11.35 -9.32 -20.08
CA ASN A 442 10.50 -8.15 -19.88
C ASN A 442 10.75 -7.14 -21.02
N ILE A 443 9.71 -6.86 -21.82
CA ILE A 443 9.73 -5.91 -22.94
C ILE A 443 8.87 -4.67 -22.68
N GLY A 444 8.24 -4.58 -21.50
CA GLY A 444 7.49 -3.40 -21.06
C GLY A 444 8.40 -2.35 -20.42
N GLU A 445 7.78 -1.24 -20.01
CA GLU A 445 8.44 -0.08 -19.39
C GLU A 445 8.36 -0.11 -17.84
N CYS A 446 7.89 -1.21 -17.25
CA CYS A 446 7.83 -1.42 -15.80
C CYS A 446 8.33 -2.82 -15.40
N PRO A 447 8.78 -3.02 -14.15
CA PRO A 447 9.07 -4.36 -13.62
C PRO A 447 7.83 -5.25 -13.66
N CYS A 448 8.03 -6.55 -13.86
CA CYS A 448 6.94 -7.51 -13.92
C CYS A 448 7.16 -8.68 -12.97
N THR A 449 6.09 -9.09 -12.30
CA THR A 449 6.01 -10.35 -11.54
C THR A 449 5.17 -11.33 -12.34
N PHE A 450 5.65 -12.57 -12.47
CA PHE A 450 4.88 -13.60 -13.18
C PHE A 450 5.02 -14.97 -12.52
N SER A 451 4.11 -15.89 -12.87
CA SER A 451 4.06 -17.27 -12.38
C SER A 451 3.53 -18.22 -13.45
N ILE A 452 3.90 -19.50 -13.39
CA ILE A 452 3.46 -20.54 -14.33
C ILE A 452 2.69 -21.61 -13.56
N TYR A 453 1.50 -22.00 -14.02
CA TYR A 453 0.66 -23.03 -13.41
C TYR A 453 -0.14 -23.82 -14.47
N PRO A 454 -0.66 -25.02 -14.16
CA PRO A 454 -1.49 -25.77 -15.10
C PRO A 454 -2.85 -25.08 -15.29
N SER A 455 -3.41 -25.15 -16.50
CA SER A 455 -4.67 -24.46 -16.82
C SER A 455 -5.85 -24.87 -15.93
N SER A 456 -5.87 -26.08 -15.38
CA SER A 456 -6.94 -26.56 -14.50
C SER A 456 -6.94 -25.90 -13.12
N ALA A 457 -5.80 -25.36 -12.68
CA ALA A 457 -5.65 -24.70 -11.38
C ALA A 457 -5.92 -23.18 -11.43
N PHE A 458 -6.31 -22.64 -12.60
CA PHE A 458 -6.48 -21.19 -12.77
C PHE A 458 -7.89 -20.70 -12.41
N GLU A 459 -7.99 -19.90 -11.35
CA GLU A 459 -9.16 -19.09 -11.04
C GLU A 459 -8.80 -17.59 -11.13
N PRO A 460 -9.34 -16.82 -12.11
CA PRO A 460 -8.97 -15.41 -12.32
C PRO A 460 -9.22 -14.48 -11.12
N THR A 461 -10.08 -14.89 -10.19
CA THR A 461 -10.55 -14.06 -9.07
C THR A 461 -10.02 -14.50 -7.71
N ARG A 462 -9.16 -15.52 -7.64
CA ARG A 462 -8.72 -16.09 -6.37
C ARG A 462 -7.19 -16.28 -6.36
N PRO A 463 -6.48 -15.85 -5.29
CA PRO A 463 -5.07 -16.17 -5.16
C PRO A 463 -4.90 -17.69 -5.04
N ILE A 464 -4.22 -18.28 -6.02
CA ILE A 464 -3.96 -19.72 -6.09
C ILE A 464 -3.10 -20.11 -4.88
N LYS A 465 -3.58 -21.04 -4.05
CA LYS A 465 -2.79 -21.55 -2.93
C LYS A 465 -1.90 -22.69 -3.44
N ILE A 466 -0.60 -22.61 -3.14
CA ILE A 466 0.40 -23.61 -3.56
C ILE A 466 0.01 -25.06 -3.19
N LYS A 467 -0.77 -25.27 -2.12
CA LYS A 467 -1.26 -26.61 -1.73
C LYS A 467 -2.27 -27.23 -2.69
N GLU A 468 -3.00 -26.43 -3.46
CA GLU A 468 -4.05 -26.87 -4.40
C GLU A 468 -3.45 -27.34 -5.74
N LEU A 469 -2.18 -26.99 -6.03
CA LEU A 469 -1.46 -27.46 -7.23
C LEU A 469 -1.04 -28.94 -7.16
N ASN A 470 -1.00 -29.53 -5.95
CA ASN A 470 -0.62 -30.93 -5.76
C ASN A 470 -1.72 -31.93 -6.15
N ASP A 471 -2.92 -31.45 -6.47
CA ASP A 471 -4.06 -32.30 -6.81
C ASP A 471 -4.09 -32.70 -8.30
N GLU A 472 -3.23 -32.11 -9.14
CA GLU A 472 -3.03 -32.53 -10.53
C GLU A 472 -1.95 -33.63 -10.63
N PRO A 473 -2.26 -34.80 -11.23
CA PRO A 473 -1.49 -36.02 -11.02
C PRO A 473 -0.14 -36.06 -11.76
N PHE A 474 0.32 -35.01 -12.42
CA PHE A 474 1.69 -35.02 -12.98
C PHE A 474 2.37 -33.64 -13.03
N PHE A 475 1.69 -32.54 -12.67
CA PHE A 475 2.34 -31.23 -12.61
C PHE A 475 3.46 -31.22 -11.55
N ASP A 476 3.31 -32.02 -10.49
CA ASP A 476 4.32 -32.25 -9.45
C ASP A 476 5.56 -33.04 -9.94
N CYS A 477 5.55 -33.55 -11.19
CA CYS A 477 6.71 -34.13 -11.88
C CYS A 477 7.54 -33.08 -12.62
N LEU A 478 7.06 -31.83 -12.70
CA LEU A 478 7.80 -30.69 -13.24
C LEU A 478 8.52 -29.95 -12.11
N ILE A 479 9.79 -29.64 -12.34
CA ILE A 479 10.61 -28.83 -11.44
C ILE A 479 11.06 -27.61 -12.22
N PHE A 480 10.75 -26.43 -11.70
CA PHE A 480 11.12 -25.15 -12.31
C PHE A 480 12.33 -24.57 -11.60
N THR A 481 13.36 -24.20 -12.36
CA THR A 481 14.58 -23.56 -11.85
C THR A 481 14.81 -22.23 -12.58
N PRO A 482 14.85 -21.09 -11.88
CA PRO A 482 14.67 -20.92 -10.44
C PRO A 482 13.24 -21.26 -9.97
N ASN A 483 13.08 -21.48 -8.66
CA ASN A 483 11.76 -21.65 -8.06
C ASN A 483 10.98 -20.31 -8.10
N PRO A 484 9.66 -20.32 -8.31
CA PRO A 484 8.83 -19.12 -8.26
C PRO A 484 8.82 -18.49 -6.85
N PRO A 485 8.48 -17.19 -6.70
CA PRO A 485 7.95 -16.27 -7.73
C PRO A 485 9.04 -15.68 -8.65
N TYR A 486 8.66 -15.33 -9.89
CA TYR A 486 9.56 -14.72 -10.86
C TYR A 486 9.37 -13.21 -10.92
N ILE A 487 10.48 -12.46 -10.83
CA ILE A 487 10.49 -11.00 -10.91
C ILE A 487 11.53 -10.59 -11.95
N LEU A 488 11.14 -9.78 -12.93
CA LEU A 488 12.03 -9.23 -13.95
C LEU A 488 12.00 -7.70 -13.93
N GLN A 489 13.18 -7.10 -13.88
CA GLN A 489 13.36 -5.68 -14.12
C GLN A 489 13.18 -5.35 -15.61
N ILE A 490 13.07 -4.06 -15.92
CA ILE A 490 12.92 -3.56 -17.29
C ILE A 490 14.07 -4.06 -18.16
N ASN A 491 13.76 -4.61 -19.34
CA ASN A 491 14.70 -5.22 -20.28
C ASN A 491 15.47 -6.46 -19.79
N GLU A 492 15.20 -6.94 -18.58
CA GLU A 492 15.83 -8.15 -18.04
C GLU A 492 15.30 -9.41 -18.73
N LYS A 493 16.15 -10.45 -18.75
CA LYS A 493 15.85 -11.76 -19.32
C LYS A 493 16.14 -12.82 -18.27
N GLN A 494 15.25 -13.82 -18.16
CA GLN A 494 15.41 -14.97 -17.31
C GLN A 494 15.23 -16.25 -18.12
N HIS A 495 16.15 -17.19 -17.93
CA HIS A 495 15.96 -18.57 -18.33
C HIS A 495 15.21 -19.31 -17.21
N ILE A 496 14.13 -19.99 -17.57
CA ILE A 496 13.44 -20.93 -16.69
C ILE A 496 13.69 -22.33 -17.22
N ASP A 497 14.53 -23.07 -16.49
CA ASP A 497 14.81 -24.46 -16.77
C ASP A 497 13.73 -25.33 -16.12
N ILE A 498 13.08 -26.14 -16.94
CA ILE A 498 11.96 -26.99 -16.59
C ILE A 498 12.45 -28.42 -16.73
N SER A 499 12.61 -29.11 -15.59
CA SER A 499 12.95 -30.52 -15.55
C SER A 499 11.67 -31.35 -15.43
N PHE A 500 11.52 -32.37 -16.26
CA PHE A 500 10.51 -33.40 -16.08
C PHE A 500 11.17 -34.71 -15.63
N GLN A 501 10.68 -35.27 -14.53
CA GLN A 501 11.06 -36.60 -14.06
C GLN A 501 9.83 -37.33 -13.53
N MET A 502 9.55 -38.49 -14.11
CA MET A 502 8.38 -39.29 -13.74
C MET A 502 8.50 -39.83 -12.32
N LYS A 503 7.51 -39.57 -11.45
CA LYS A 503 7.40 -40.21 -10.14
C LYS A 503 6.82 -41.62 -10.26
N SER A 504 7.24 -42.53 -9.37
CA SER A 504 6.83 -43.93 -9.36
C SER A 504 5.30 -44.12 -9.33
N GLN A 505 4.59 -43.29 -8.55
CA GLN A 505 3.13 -43.30 -8.42
C GLN A 505 2.36 -43.03 -9.73
N TYR A 506 3.02 -42.44 -10.73
CA TYR A 506 2.42 -42.11 -12.04
C TYR A 506 2.99 -42.95 -13.19
N SER A 507 3.84 -43.93 -12.89
CA SER A 507 4.43 -44.84 -13.90
C SER A 507 3.39 -45.60 -14.74
N TRP A 508 2.15 -45.78 -14.25
CA TRP A 508 1.05 -46.33 -15.04
C TRP A 508 0.64 -45.47 -16.26
N LEU A 509 1.18 -44.25 -16.39
CA LEU A 509 1.03 -43.38 -17.56
C LEU A 509 1.96 -43.74 -18.73
N PHE A 510 2.98 -44.57 -18.54
CA PHE A 510 3.87 -44.97 -19.65
C PHE A 510 3.08 -45.57 -20.83
N GLY A 511 3.46 -45.18 -22.05
CA GLY A 511 2.73 -45.49 -23.29
C GLY A 511 1.56 -44.61 -23.62
N LYS A 512 1.27 -43.62 -22.78
CA LYS A 512 0.36 -42.53 -23.11
C LYS A 512 1.16 -41.32 -23.59
N GLN A 513 0.49 -40.48 -24.36
CA GLN A 513 0.92 -39.11 -24.63
C GLN A 513 0.23 -38.20 -23.62
N LEU A 514 0.99 -37.34 -22.96
CA LEU A 514 0.47 -36.33 -22.03
C LEU A 514 0.52 -34.98 -22.72
N ASN A 515 -0.63 -34.33 -22.86
CA ASN A 515 -0.74 -33.00 -23.45
C ASN A 515 -1.45 -32.08 -22.46
N GLU A 516 -0.89 -30.90 -22.19
CA GLU A 516 -1.43 -29.92 -21.26
C GLU A 516 -1.15 -28.49 -21.72
N ILE A 517 -1.91 -27.53 -21.19
CA ILE A 517 -1.64 -26.10 -21.35
C ILE A 517 -1.24 -25.53 -20.00
N LEU A 518 -0.06 -24.95 -19.93
CA LEU A 518 0.40 -24.14 -18.81
C LEU A 518 0.06 -22.68 -19.08
N ILE A 519 -0.38 -21.96 -18.05
CA ILE A 519 -0.65 -20.53 -18.13
C ILE A 519 0.49 -19.80 -17.42
N LEU A 520 1.17 -18.93 -18.16
CA LEU A 520 2.05 -17.93 -17.59
C LEU A 520 1.22 -16.69 -17.29
N HIS A 521 1.01 -16.44 -16.00
CA HIS A 521 0.32 -15.28 -15.49
C HIS A 521 1.24 -14.12 -15.21
N VAL A 522 0.92 -12.95 -15.75
CA VAL A 522 1.61 -11.71 -15.44
C VAL A 522 0.70 -10.86 -14.54
N GLU A 523 1.16 -10.50 -13.35
CA GLU A 523 0.37 -9.68 -12.45
C GLU A 523 0.05 -8.33 -13.12
N ASN A 524 -1.24 -8.02 -13.28
CA ASN A 524 -1.74 -6.83 -14.00
C ASN A 524 -1.31 -6.72 -15.48
N GLY A 525 -0.81 -7.80 -16.07
CA GLY A 525 -0.44 -7.90 -17.48
C GLY A 525 -1.32 -8.86 -18.26
N ALA A 526 -0.91 -9.18 -19.49
CA ALA A 526 -1.56 -10.19 -20.31
C ALA A 526 -0.98 -11.59 -20.06
N ASP A 527 -1.86 -12.58 -19.91
CA ASP A 527 -1.46 -13.98 -19.72
C ASP A 527 -1.00 -14.61 -21.04
N THR A 528 -0.07 -15.56 -20.95
CA THR A 528 0.43 -16.33 -22.10
C THR A 528 0.22 -17.83 -21.88
N PHE A 529 -0.23 -18.54 -22.91
CA PHE A 529 -0.49 -19.98 -22.86
C PHE A 529 0.68 -20.76 -23.48
N ILE A 530 1.23 -21.71 -22.74
CA ILE A 530 2.37 -22.55 -23.11
C ILE A 530 1.87 -23.98 -23.30
N THR A 531 2.12 -24.59 -24.45
CA THR A 531 1.79 -26.00 -24.68
C THR A 531 2.84 -26.91 -24.05
N LEU A 532 2.42 -27.94 -23.33
CA LEU A 532 3.29 -28.98 -22.77
C LEU A 532 2.91 -30.33 -23.39
N ASP A 533 3.83 -30.91 -24.16
CA ASP A 533 3.67 -32.22 -24.80
C ASP A 533 4.77 -33.18 -24.33
N ILE A 534 4.36 -34.32 -23.77
CA ILE A 534 5.26 -35.36 -23.25
C ILE A 534 4.90 -36.69 -23.87
N THR A 535 5.86 -37.33 -24.54
CA THR A 535 5.72 -38.71 -25.02
C THR A 535 6.53 -39.66 -24.13
N LEU A 536 5.85 -40.66 -23.58
CA LEU A 536 6.41 -41.62 -22.64
C LEU A 536 6.68 -42.97 -23.33
N ASP A 537 7.94 -43.40 -23.33
CA ASP A 537 8.37 -44.67 -23.93
C ASP A 537 7.80 -45.87 -23.16
N MET A 538 7.09 -46.75 -23.87
CA MET A 538 6.62 -48.01 -23.29
C MET A 538 7.78 -48.89 -22.86
N GLY A 539 7.76 -49.31 -21.59
CA GLY A 539 8.74 -50.21 -21.03
C GLY A 539 8.14 -51.02 -19.89
N PRO A 540 8.94 -51.89 -19.24
CA PRO A 540 8.45 -52.78 -18.19
C PRO A 540 8.11 -52.07 -16.87
N PHE A 541 8.58 -50.84 -16.67
CA PHE A 541 8.19 -50.00 -15.54
C PHE A 541 6.80 -49.41 -15.81
N GLY A 542 5.87 -49.51 -14.85
CA GLY A 542 4.47 -49.14 -15.06
C GLY A 542 3.55 -50.27 -15.53
N LEU A 543 4.09 -51.43 -15.92
CA LEU A 543 3.29 -52.56 -16.39
C LEU A 543 2.71 -53.38 -15.23
N SER A 544 1.46 -53.82 -15.40
CA SER A 544 0.87 -54.88 -14.59
C SER A 544 1.47 -56.25 -14.93
N PHE A 545 1.45 -57.19 -13.98
CA PHE A 545 1.96 -58.55 -14.18
C PHE A 545 1.35 -59.33 -15.35
N ASN A 546 0.14 -58.94 -15.78
CA ASN A 546 -0.55 -59.59 -16.90
C ASN A 546 -0.10 -59.05 -18.27
N GLN A 547 0.57 -57.89 -18.30
CA GLN A 547 1.10 -57.28 -19.54
C GLN A 547 2.50 -57.81 -19.90
N PHE A 548 3.18 -58.48 -18.97
CA PHE A 548 4.46 -59.12 -19.25
C PHE A 548 4.28 -60.42 -20.06
N PRO A 549 5.26 -60.77 -20.92
CA PRO A 549 5.31 -62.08 -21.57
C PRO A 549 5.32 -63.24 -20.56
N LEU A 550 4.80 -64.40 -20.97
CA LEU A 550 4.86 -65.62 -20.16
C LEU A 550 6.31 -66.04 -19.92
N THR A 551 6.60 -66.46 -18.69
CA THR A 551 7.90 -66.96 -18.27
C THR A 551 8.15 -68.35 -18.83
N LEU A 552 9.36 -68.57 -19.34
CA LEU A 552 9.77 -69.84 -19.95
C LEU A 552 10.80 -70.56 -19.07
N TYR A 553 10.66 -71.88 -18.92
CA TYR A 553 11.56 -72.75 -18.16
C TYR A 553 12.09 -73.90 -19.01
N ASP A 554 13.40 -74.13 -18.97
CA ASP A 554 14.06 -75.27 -19.61
C ASP A 554 14.13 -76.44 -18.61
N SER A 555 13.33 -77.49 -18.86
CA SER A 555 13.22 -78.63 -17.93
C SER A 555 14.48 -79.49 -17.83
N GLU A 556 15.33 -79.48 -18.85
CA GLU A 556 16.55 -80.30 -18.90
C GLU A 556 17.71 -79.60 -18.20
N ARG A 557 17.89 -78.30 -18.49
CA ARG A 557 18.90 -77.47 -17.82
C ARG A 557 18.48 -77.01 -16.42
N LYS A 558 17.22 -77.26 -16.06
CA LYS A 558 16.61 -76.86 -14.79
C LYS A 558 16.73 -75.36 -14.48
N GLN A 559 16.61 -74.52 -15.51
CA GLN A 559 16.80 -73.07 -15.40
C GLN A 559 15.75 -72.28 -16.19
N TYR A 560 15.49 -71.04 -15.76
CA TYR A 560 14.63 -70.11 -16.48
C TYR A 560 15.34 -69.51 -17.70
N ILE A 561 14.56 -69.13 -18.71
CA ILE A 561 15.06 -68.48 -19.92
C ILE A 561 14.83 -66.97 -19.82
N TYR A 562 15.93 -66.22 -19.94
CA TYR A 562 15.96 -64.77 -19.72
C TYR A 562 16.15 -63.93 -20.99
N SER A 563 16.45 -64.53 -22.15
CA SER A 563 16.53 -63.85 -23.44
C SER A 563 15.53 -64.41 -24.44
N ILE A 564 14.95 -63.53 -25.26
CA ILE A 564 13.97 -63.89 -26.29
C ILE A 564 14.71 -64.23 -27.59
N ASP A 565 15.57 -65.25 -27.59
CA ASP A 565 15.99 -65.87 -28.85
C ASP A 565 14.95 -66.94 -29.23
N LYS A 566 13.87 -66.47 -29.88
CA LYS A 566 12.69 -67.24 -30.33
C LYS A 566 12.99 -68.27 -31.44
N LYS A 567 14.18 -68.88 -31.48
CA LYS A 567 14.54 -69.90 -32.49
C LYS A 567 15.04 -71.19 -31.85
N LYS A 568 14.10 -71.95 -31.29
CA LYS A 568 13.97 -73.42 -31.40
C LYS A 568 12.81 -73.85 -30.49
N SER A 569 11.63 -74.02 -31.07
CA SER A 569 10.53 -74.75 -30.46
C SER A 569 10.95 -76.22 -30.29
N ASN A 570 11.58 -76.52 -29.15
CA ASN A 570 11.77 -77.87 -28.66
C ASN A 570 10.66 -78.16 -27.65
N GLU A 571 10.19 -79.42 -27.57
CA GLU A 571 9.26 -79.94 -26.53
C GLU A 571 9.79 -79.82 -25.08
N ARG A 572 10.91 -79.11 -24.86
CA ARG A 572 11.67 -78.99 -23.62
C ARG A 572 11.45 -77.66 -22.89
N ILE A 573 10.80 -76.69 -23.55
CA ILE A 573 10.53 -75.36 -22.99
C ILE A 573 9.09 -75.35 -22.46
N ILE A 574 8.93 -75.06 -21.17
CA ILE A 574 7.64 -75.05 -20.47
C ILE A 574 7.24 -73.59 -20.20
N GLU A 575 6.01 -73.24 -20.56
CA GLU A 575 5.40 -71.96 -20.17
C GLU A 575 4.92 -72.02 -18.71
N MET A 576 5.57 -71.24 -17.86
CA MET A 576 5.27 -71.16 -16.43
C MET A 576 4.19 -70.10 -16.17
N LYS A 577 2.92 -70.44 -16.42
CA LYS A 577 1.78 -69.52 -16.29
C LYS A 577 1.63 -68.88 -14.90
N ASN A 578 2.05 -69.57 -13.85
CA ASN A 578 1.93 -69.14 -12.47
C ASN A 578 3.19 -68.46 -11.92
N ASP A 579 4.27 -68.37 -12.71
CA ASP A 579 5.51 -67.77 -12.25
C ASP A 579 5.57 -66.27 -12.53
N PRO A 580 6.35 -65.50 -11.74
CA PRO A 580 6.61 -64.10 -12.01
C PRO A 580 7.27 -63.91 -13.37
N PRO A 581 7.19 -62.71 -13.97
CA PRO A 581 7.86 -62.45 -15.25
C PRO A 581 9.37 -62.71 -15.18
N SER A 582 9.96 -63.21 -16.28
CA SER A 582 11.39 -63.54 -16.37
C SER A 582 12.31 -62.40 -15.92
N LEU A 583 11.92 -61.13 -16.12
CA LEU A 583 12.66 -59.96 -15.63
C LEU A 583 12.85 -59.99 -14.10
N TYR A 584 11.76 -60.16 -13.35
CA TYR A 584 11.81 -60.20 -11.89
C TYR A 584 12.55 -61.43 -11.38
N ILE A 585 12.37 -62.58 -12.03
CA ILE A 585 13.10 -63.81 -11.69
C ILE A 585 14.60 -63.61 -11.91
N SER A 586 14.99 -63.09 -13.07
CA SER A 586 16.40 -62.85 -13.43
C SER A 586 17.08 -61.92 -12.43
N LEU A 587 16.44 -60.80 -12.07
CA LEU A 587 16.96 -59.87 -11.06
C LEU A 587 17.11 -60.54 -9.69
N ILE A 588 16.08 -61.23 -9.21
CA ILE A 588 16.09 -61.87 -7.88
C ILE A 588 17.09 -63.02 -7.83
N ASP A 589 17.15 -63.87 -8.85
CA ASP A 589 18.06 -65.01 -8.87
C ASP A 589 19.51 -64.54 -9.01
N CYS A 590 19.78 -63.52 -9.83
CA CYS A 590 21.10 -62.88 -9.90
C CYS A 590 21.51 -62.29 -8.55
N LEU A 591 20.60 -61.63 -7.83
CA LEU A 591 20.86 -61.13 -6.49
C LEU A 591 21.10 -62.26 -5.49
N LYS A 592 20.29 -63.33 -5.50
CA LYS A 592 20.41 -64.48 -4.58
C LYS A 592 21.77 -65.18 -4.65
N GLU A 593 22.37 -65.27 -5.83
CA GLU A 593 23.69 -65.88 -6.03
C GLU A 593 24.84 -65.05 -5.41
N ARG A 594 24.58 -63.77 -5.08
CA ARG A 594 25.59 -62.86 -4.54
C ARG A 594 25.64 -62.89 -3.02
N ASN A 595 26.84 -62.79 -2.46
CA ASN A 595 27.07 -62.88 -1.02
C ASN A 595 27.22 -61.51 -0.33
N ASP A 596 27.15 -60.41 -1.08
CA ASP A 596 27.40 -59.04 -0.64
C ASP A 596 26.12 -58.19 -0.47
N ILE A 597 24.93 -58.81 -0.49
CA ILE A 597 23.67 -58.10 -0.24
C ILE A 597 23.62 -57.63 1.21
N ASN A 598 23.68 -56.32 1.41
CA ASN A 598 23.56 -55.69 2.72
C ASN A 598 22.54 -54.54 2.67
N LEU A 599 21.36 -54.75 3.23
CA LEU A 599 20.26 -53.76 3.27
C LEU A 599 20.66 -52.47 4.00
N PHE A 600 21.59 -52.54 4.94
CA PHE A 600 22.11 -51.37 5.64
C PHE A 600 22.91 -50.47 4.70
N ASN A 601 23.74 -51.05 3.83
CA ASN A 601 24.59 -50.30 2.90
C ASN A 601 23.83 -49.79 1.68
N ILE A 602 22.77 -50.49 1.26
CA ILE A 602 21.93 -50.13 0.10
C ILE A 602 21.18 -48.81 0.34
N PHE A 603 20.76 -48.53 1.57
CA PHE A 603 19.92 -47.36 1.89
C PHE A 603 20.60 -46.30 2.79
N ASN A 604 21.85 -46.53 3.25
CA ASN A 604 22.65 -45.53 3.97
C ASN A 604 23.40 -44.56 3.06
N ASN A 605 23.59 -44.90 1.80
CA ASN A 605 24.20 -43.99 0.84
C ASN A 605 23.09 -43.11 0.25
N ASP A 606 23.36 -41.82 0.06
CA ASP A 606 22.57 -40.94 -0.81
C ASP A 606 22.73 -41.42 -2.26
N ILE A 607 22.07 -42.52 -2.61
CA ILE A 607 22.14 -43.09 -3.95
C ILE A 607 21.17 -42.28 -4.82
N GLN A 608 21.67 -41.18 -5.38
CA GLN A 608 21.07 -40.55 -6.54
C GLN A 608 21.01 -41.56 -7.69
N ASP A 609 20.04 -41.39 -8.60
CA ASP A 609 19.91 -42.17 -9.84
C ASP A 609 21.26 -42.19 -10.59
N SER A 610 22.04 -43.26 -10.38
CA SER A 610 23.40 -43.36 -10.90
C SER A 610 23.40 -43.74 -12.38
N ILE A 611 24.50 -43.47 -13.08
CA ILE A 611 24.70 -43.86 -14.48
C ILE A 611 24.46 -45.36 -14.68
N ASP A 612 24.82 -46.17 -13.68
CA ASP A 612 24.61 -47.62 -13.70
C ASP A 612 23.12 -48.00 -13.65
N LEU A 613 22.27 -47.28 -12.90
CA LEU A 613 20.82 -47.51 -12.86
C LEU A 613 20.18 -47.22 -14.22
N ILE A 614 20.59 -46.13 -14.87
CA ILE A 614 20.16 -45.78 -16.22
C ILE A 614 20.58 -46.86 -17.22
N SER A 615 21.82 -47.37 -17.12
CA SER A 615 22.32 -48.46 -17.96
C SER A 615 21.50 -49.74 -17.79
N ILE A 616 21.24 -50.18 -16.55
CA ILE A 616 20.41 -51.37 -16.26
C ILE A 616 18.99 -51.17 -16.82
N ARG A 617 18.39 -50.00 -16.60
CA ARG A 617 17.06 -49.67 -17.13
C ARG A 617 17.02 -49.74 -18.65
N ASN A 618 17.99 -49.18 -19.36
CA ASN A 618 18.04 -49.26 -20.82
C ASN A 618 18.16 -50.72 -21.30
N GLN A 619 19.00 -51.51 -20.64
CA GLN A 619 19.15 -52.94 -20.95
C GLN A 619 17.85 -53.73 -20.73
N ILE A 620 17.06 -53.35 -19.72
CA ILE A 620 15.75 -53.90 -19.43
C ILE A 620 14.73 -53.53 -20.53
N TYR A 621 14.70 -52.27 -20.97
CA TYR A 621 13.86 -51.81 -22.10
C TYR A 621 14.21 -52.58 -23.39
N GLU A 622 15.48 -52.90 -23.59
CA GLU A 622 15.99 -53.71 -24.72
C GLU A 622 15.73 -55.22 -24.57
N HIS A 623 15.08 -55.66 -23.49
CA HIS A 623 14.77 -57.07 -23.18
C HIS A 623 16.02 -57.98 -23.09
N ASN A 624 17.15 -57.42 -22.65
CA ASN A 624 18.41 -58.14 -22.49
C ASN A 624 18.74 -58.32 -21.00
N TYR A 625 18.30 -59.40 -20.37
CA TYR A 625 18.43 -59.59 -18.91
C TYR A 625 19.76 -60.22 -18.47
N ASN A 626 20.89 -59.63 -18.86
CA ASN A 626 22.22 -60.00 -18.36
C ASN A 626 22.71 -59.01 -17.28
N PHE A 627 22.54 -59.37 -16.02
CA PHE A 627 22.82 -58.49 -14.89
C PHE A 627 24.17 -58.71 -14.21
N GLN A 628 24.99 -59.64 -14.72
CA GLN A 628 26.22 -60.08 -14.03
C GLN A 628 27.24 -58.96 -13.80
N ASN A 629 27.28 -57.96 -14.68
CA ASN A 629 28.28 -56.90 -14.66
C ASN A 629 27.95 -55.72 -13.74
N TYR A 630 26.74 -55.66 -13.17
CA TYR A 630 26.32 -54.54 -12.32
C TYR A 630 26.53 -54.82 -10.83
N SER A 631 26.66 -53.78 -10.02
CA SER A 631 26.79 -53.93 -8.57
C SER A 631 25.49 -54.44 -7.93
N THR A 632 25.62 -55.09 -6.77
CA THR A 632 24.48 -55.65 -6.03
C THR A 632 23.50 -54.57 -5.59
N ILE A 633 24.03 -53.40 -5.25
CA ILE A 633 23.25 -52.23 -4.85
C ILE A 633 22.38 -51.73 -6.01
N HIS A 634 22.96 -51.53 -7.20
CA HIS A 634 22.22 -51.02 -8.36
C HIS A 634 21.14 -51.98 -8.85
N LEU A 635 21.41 -53.30 -8.85
CA LEU A 635 20.40 -54.31 -9.19
C LEU A 635 19.25 -54.35 -8.20
N PHE A 636 19.56 -54.23 -6.90
CA PHE A 636 18.54 -54.19 -5.87
C PHE A 636 17.68 -52.92 -6.01
N MET A 637 18.30 -51.76 -6.25
CA MET A 637 17.58 -50.51 -6.48
C MET A 637 16.66 -50.57 -7.71
N ILE A 638 17.10 -51.13 -8.83
CA ILE A 638 16.22 -51.34 -9.99
C ILE A 638 15.06 -52.27 -9.68
N LEU A 639 15.28 -53.34 -8.91
CA LEU A 639 14.20 -54.22 -8.47
C LEU A 639 13.17 -53.45 -7.62
N LEU A 640 13.60 -52.56 -6.73
CA LEU A 640 12.70 -51.70 -5.97
C LEU A 640 11.92 -50.75 -6.87
N HIS A 641 12.61 -50.08 -7.80
CA HIS A 641 11.99 -49.20 -8.77
C HIS A 641 10.93 -49.91 -9.63
N LEU A 642 11.18 -51.16 -10.03
CA LEU A 642 10.20 -52.00 -10.73
C LEU A 642 8.97 -52.30 -9.86
N LEU A 643 9.18 -52.63 -8.58
CA LEU A 643 8.09 -52.92 -7.64
C LEU A 643 7.26 -51.66 -7.31
N GLN A 644 7.92 -50.52 -7.11
CA GLN A 644 7.27 -49.22 -6.88
C GLN A 644 6.52 -48.70 -8.12
N SER A 645 6.99 -49.07 -9.31
CA SER A 645 6.32 -48.70 -10.57
C SER A 645 5.13 -49.60 -10.93
N LEU A 646 4.73 -50.55 -10.07
CA LEU A 646 3.57 -51.37 -10.36
C LEU A 646 2.29 -50.51 -10.28
N PRO A 647 1.38 -50.60 -11.27
CA PRO A 647 0.12 -49.84 -11.26
C PRO A 647 -0.78 -50.27 -10.09
N GLU A 648 -0.62 -51.51 -9.63
CA GLU A 648 -1.27 -52.06 -8.45
C GLU A 648 -0.19 -52.59 -7.50
N PRO A 649 -0.28 -52.30 -6.18
CA PRO A 649 0.69 -52.84 -5.22
C PRO A 649 0.71 -54.37 -5.26
N LEU A 650 1.89 -54.95 -5.00
CA LEU A 650 2.08 -56.41 -5.07
C LEU A 650 1.08 -57.17 -4.17
N ILE A 651 0.72 -56.57 -3.03
CA ILE A 651 -0.41 -56.98 -2.19
C ILE A 651 -1.58 -56.03 -2.51
N SER A 652 -2.74 -56.54 -2.93
CA SER A 652 -3.87 -55.69 -3.31
C SER A 652 -4.35 -54.78 -2.16
N ARG A 653 -4.90 -53.61 -2.50
CA ARG A 653 -5.43 -52.64 -1.52
C ARG A 653 -6.51 -53.27 -0.63
N ASP A 654 -7.41 -54.08 -1.19
CA ASP A 654 -8.44 -54.80 -0.42
C ASP A 654 -7.85 -55.72 0.66
N ILE A 655 -6.72 -56.37 0.37
CA ILE A 655 -6.03 -57.22 1.35
C ILE A 655 -5.35 -56.35 2.39
N GLN A 656 -4.69 -55.25 1.98
CA GLN A 656 -4.08 -54.28 2.90
C GLN A 656 -5.10 -53.67 3.87
N ASP A 657 -6.27 -53.27 3.37
CA ASP A 657 -7.37 -52.74 4.17
C ASP A 657 -7.86 -53.74 5.22
N LYS A 658 -8.01 -55.01 4.83
CA LYS A 658 -8.37 -56.09 5.77
C LYS A 658 -7.35 -56.26 6.91
N ILE A 659 -6.07 -56.01 6.65
CA ILE A 659 -4.98 -56.15 7.62
C ILE A 659 -4.87 -54.92 8.54
N PHE A 660 -4.92 -53.71 7.95
CA PHE A 660 -4.48 -52.50 8.64
C PHE A 660 -5.63 -51.61 9.12
N LEU A 661 -6.82 -51.67 8.50
CA LEU A 661 -7.99 -50.90 8.94
C LEU A 661 -8.82 -51.60 10.02
N SER A 662 -8.69 -52.92 10.19
CA SER A 662 -9.35 -53.66 11.28
C SER A 662 -8.81 -53.30 12.68
N ASN A 663 -7.63 -52.67 12.76
CA ASN A 663 -6.98 -52.22 14.01
C ASN A 663 -7.27 -50.76 14.40
N ASN A 664 -7.94 -49.96 13.56
CA ASN A 664 -8.12 -48.52 13.81
C ASN A 664 -9.46 -48.11 14.45
N ASN A 665 -10.35 -49.05 14.77
CA ASN A 665 -11.62 -48.75 15.45
C ASN A 665 -11.45 -48.66 16.97
N ASN A 666 -10.78 -47.61 17.43
CA ASN A 666 -10.81 -47.21 18.84
C ASN A 666 -11.68 -45.97 19.09
N ASN A 667 -12.58 -45.59 18.17
CA ASN A 667 -13.60 -44.58 18.47
C ASN A 667 -14.95 -44.90 17.78
N ASN A 668 -15.94 -45.23 18.63
CA ASN A 668 -17.39 -45.26 18.44
C ASN A 668 -18.06 -46.32 17.53
N THR A 669 -18.66 -47.31 18.22
CA THR A 669 -19.97 -47.96 17.97
C THR A 669 -20.39 -48.24 16.53
N ASN A 670 -20.03 -49.42 16.01
CA ASN A 670 -20.99 -50.43 15.54
C ASN A 670 -20.24 -51.70 15.16
N ILE A 671 -20.53 -52.79 15.87
CA ILE A 671 -20.04 -54.13 15.58
C ILE A 671 -20.60 -54.54 14.21
N ARG A 672 -19.75 -54.63 13.19
CA ARG A 672 -20.05 -55.43 11.99
C ARG A 672 -19.19 -56.69 12.05
N SER A 673 -19.80 -57.79 12.51
CA SER A 673 -19.28 -59.13 12.31
C SER A 673 -19.30 -59.45 10.82
N TYR A 674 -18.12 -59.53 10.19
CA TYR A 674 -17.99 -60.08 8.85
C TYR A 674 -17.75 -61.59 8.97
N GLN A 675 -18.71 -62.39 8.52
CA GLN A 675 -18.56 -63.84 8.32
C GLN A 675 -17.96 -64.11 6.94
N LEU A 676 -16.90 -64.93 6.90
CA LEU A 676 -16.35 -65.46 5.65
C LEU A 676 -17.10 -66.75 5.22
N PRO A 677 -17.14 -67.08 3.91
CA PRO A 677 -17.87 -68.24 3.38
C PRO A 677 -17.39 -69.62 3.86
N SER A 678 -16.26 -69.70 4.57
CA SER A 678 -15.68 -70.93 5.11
C SER A 678 -16.08 -71.22 6.58
N GLY A 679 -16.95 -70.41 7.18
CA GLY A 679 -17.50 -70.68 8.51
C GLY A 679 -16.55 -70.46 9.69
N ILE A 680 -15.33 -69.96 9.48
CA ILE A 680 -14.41 -69.60 10.56
C ILE A 680 -14.67 -68.13 10.98
N SER A 681 -15.18 -67.94 12.20
CA SER A 681 -15.29 -66.62 12.83
C SER A 681 -14.00 -66.28 13.59
N ILE A 682 -13.36 -65.14 13.29
CA ILE A 682 -12.37 -64.55 14.18
C ILE A 682 -13.14 -63.66 15.18
N GLN A 683 -13.48 -64.20 16.35
CA GLN A 683 -13.94 -63.39 17.46
C GLN A 683 -12.72 -62.73 18.13
N SER A 684 -12.71 -61.40 18.18
CA SER A 684 -11.85 -60.66 19.09
C SER A 684 -12.36 -60.85 20.52
N HIS A 685 -11.93 -61.91 21.20
CA HIS A 685 -11.99 -61.91 22.65
C HIS A 685 -10.94 -60.92 23.15
N ILE A 686 -11.39 -59.77 23.62
CA ILE A 686 -10.62 -58.89 24.51
C ILE A 686 -10.68 -59.56 25.89
N PRO A 687 -9.57 -60.05 26.47
CA PRO A 687 -9.53 -60.31 27.90
C PRO A 687 -9.38 -58.96 28.62
N ASN A 688 -10.08 -58.83 29.74
CA ASN A 688 -9.97 -57.71 30.67
C ASN A 688 -8.52 -57.25 30.88
N GLU A 689 -8.35 -55.93 30.92
CA GLU A 689 -7.13 -55.23 31.32
C GLU A 689 -6.62 -55.76 32.67
N ASN A 690 -5.68 -56.71 32.64
CA ASN A 690 -4.72 -57.04 33.70
C ASN A 690 -3.75 -58.16 33.25
N SER A 691 -3.10 -57.96 32.11
CA SER A 691 -2.00 -58.82 31.65
C SER A 691 -0.78 -57.96 31.31
N SER A 692 0.40 -58.38 31.77
CA SER A 692 1.67 -57.68 31.57
C SER A 692 1.96 -57.39 30.08
N GLN A 693 2.67 -56.29 29.80
CA GLN A 693 3.03 -55.83 28.44
C GLN A 693 3.66 -56.93 27.54
N GLN A 694 4.28 -57.96 28.13
CA GLN A 694 4.82 -59.11 27.41
C GLN A 694 3.75 -60.05 26.82
N GLN A 695 2.58 -60.20 27.46
CA GLN A 695 1.49 -61.04 26.94
C GLN A 695 0.75 -60.37 25.78
N GLN A 696 0.55 -59.05 25.83
CA GLN A 696 -0.04 -58.28 24.72
C GLN A 696 0.86 -58.29 23.47
N GLN A 697 2.19 -58.17 23.63
CA GLN A 697 3.13 -58.27 22.52
C GLN A 697 3.14 -59.67 21.88
N GLN A 698 3.13 -60.75 22.67
CA GLN A 698 3.08 -62.12 22.14
C GLN A 698 1.77 -62.41 21.39
N GLN A 699 0.63 -61.92 21.90
CA GLN A 699 -0.68 -62.11 21.27
C GLN A 699 -0.83 -61.29 19.97
N HIS A 700 -0.30 -60.07 19.94
CA HIS A 700 -0.22 -59.25 18.73
C HIS A 700 0.68 -59.90 17.65
N GLN A 701 1.81 -60.47 18.06
CA GLN A 701 2.73 -61.18 17.15
C GLN A 701 2.13 -62.49 16.59
N GLN A 702 1.33 -63.23 17.39
CA GLN A 702 0.57 -64.39 16.91
C GLN A 702 -0.55 -64.01 15.93
N ASN A 703 -1.26 -62.90 16.16
CA ASN A 703 -2.29 -62.39 15.26
C ASN A 703 -1.69 -61.91 13.93
N MET A 704 -0.54 -61.22 13.96
CA MET A 704 0.20 -60.83 12.75
C MET A 704 0.70 -62.04 11.96
N THR A 705 1.17 -63.10 12.62
CA THR A 705 1.59 -64.34 11.95
C THR A 705 0.41 -65.01 11.22
N LYS A 706 -0.78 -65.06 11.84
CA LYS A 706 -2.00 -65.56 11.18
C LYS A 706 -2.42 -64.68 9.99
N ALA A 707 -2.28 -63.36 10.11
CA ALA A 707 -2.57 -62.43 9.02
C ALA A 707 -1.63 -62.64 7.82
N VAL A 708 -0.33 -62.80 8.06
CA VAL A 708 0.66 -63.13 7.02
C VAL A 708 0.33 -64.43 6.30
N SER A 709 0.02 -65.50 7.04
CA SER A 709 -0.37 -66.78 6.43
C SER A 709 -1.63 -66.64 5.57
N PHE A 710 -2.61 -65.87 6.01
CA PHE A 710 -3.83 -65.61 5.25
C PHE A 710 -3.56 -64.80 3.97
N ILE A 711 -2.69 -63.79 4.02
CA ILE A 711 -2.34 -62.97 2.85
C ILE A 711 -1.70 -63.80 1.76
N ILE A 712 -0.77 -64.67 2.16
CA ILE A 712 -0.12 -65.63 1.27
C ILE A 712 -1.15 -66.48 0.52
N GLU A 713 -2.27 -66.85 1.16
CA GLU A 713 -3.35 -67.63 0.54
C GLU A 713 -4.22 -66.81 -0.42
N GLN A 714 -4.34 -65.49 -0.19
CA GLN A 714 -5.16 -64.59 -1.01
C GLN A 714 -4.43 -63.99 -2.22
N LEU A 715 -3.09 -64.04 -2.25
CA LEU A 715 -2.31 -63.54 -3.39
C LEU A 715 -2.49 -64.42 -4.63
N GLN A 716 -2.60 -63.78 -5.80
CA GLN A 716 -2.60 -64.51 -7.07
C GLN A 716 -1.30 -65.30 -7.23
N PRO A 717 -1.30 -66.46 -7.92
CA PRO A 717 -0.13 -67.34 -7.99
C PRO A 717 1.18 -66.64 -8.39
N LYS A 718 1.14 -65.76 -9.40
CA LYS A 718 2.30 -64.96 -9.84
C LYS A 718 2.82 -64.00 -8.77
N GLN A 719 1.92 -63.23 -8.16
CA GLN A 719 2.26 -62.25 -7.11
C GLN A 719 2.79 -62.97 -5.87
N ARG A 720 2.16 -64.08 -5.48
CA ARG A 720 2.58 -64.92 -4.36
C ARG A 720 3.99 -65.47 -4.57
N ASN A 721 4.26 -66.03 -5.76
CA ASN A 721 5.58 -66.57 -6.08
C ASN A 721 6.65 -65.46 -6.10
N LEU A 722 6.32 -64.26 -6.58
CA LEU A 722 7.24 -63.13 -6.55
C LEU A 722 7.49 -62.65 -5.12
N PHE A 723 6.44 -62.50 -4.34
CA PHE A 723 6.48 -62.09 -2.94
C PHE A 723 7.38 -63.02 -2.13
N PHE A 724 7.23 -64.34 -2.26
CA PHE A 724 8.11 -65.30 -1.60
C PHE A 724 9.55 -65.25 -2.10
N ARG A 725 9.76 -65.11 -3.41
CA ARG A 725 11.12 -64.97 -3.96
C ARG A 725 11.83 -63.74 -3.39
N PHE A 726 11.08 -62.65 -3.20
CA PHE A 726 11.56 -61.42 -2.58
C PHE A 726 11.81 -61.58 -1.08
N LEU A 727 10.91 -62.24 -0.34
CA LEU A 727 11.13 -62.56 1.08
C LEU A 727 12.40 -63.41 1.29
N LEU A 728 12.59 -64.46 0.49
CA LEU A 728 13.80 -65.30 0.53
C LEU A 728 15.08 -64.48 0.28
N LEU A 729 15.01 -63.53 -0.66
CA LEU A 729 16.12 -62.62 -0.93
C LEU A 729 16.41 -61.73 0.30
N LEU A 730 15.36 -61.16 0.91
CA LEU A 730 15.47 -60.35 2.12
C LEU A 730 15.99 -61.16 3.31
N GLN A 731 15.54 -62.40 3.49
CA GLN A 731 15.97 -63.30 4.56
C GLN A 731 17.49 -63.47 4.62
N LYS A 732 18.15 -63.56 3.45
CA LYS A 732 19.62 -63.67 3.33
C LYS A 732 20.34 -62.41 3.83
N SER A 733 19.69 -61.26 3.74
CA SER A 733 20.26 -59.94 4.02
C SER A 733 19.74 -59.27 5.30
N TRP A 734 18.78 -59.92 5.98
CA TRP A 734 18.17 -59.38 7.19
C TRP A 734 19.12 -59.51 8.39
N PRO A 735 19.35 -58.46 9.19
CA PRO A 735 20.24 -58.52 10.33
C PRO A 735 19.85 -59.64 11.31
N THR A 736 20.82 -60.41 11.79
CA THR A 736 20.59 -61.41 12.83
C THR A 736 20.22 -60.74 14.16
N SER A 737 19.56 -61.48 15.06
CA SER A 737 19.23 -60.98 16.41
C SER A 737 20.46 -60.50 17.20
N GLU A 738 21.65 -60.97 16.84
CA GLU A 738 22.92 -60.56 17.47
C GLU A 738 23.51 -59.29 16.83
N GLN A 739 23.32 -59.11 15.51
CA GLN A 739 23.66 -57.87 14.81
C GLN A 739 22.74 -56.71 15.25
N LEU A 740 21.44 -56.98 15.40
CA LEU A 740 20.46 -55.98 15.87
C LEU A 740 20.80 -55.42 17.26
N LYS A 741 21.32 -56.27 18.16
CA LYS A 741 21.74 -55.86 19.52
C LYS A 741 22.98 -54.97 19.54
N LYS A 742 23.76 -54.95 18.46
CA LYS A 742 25.00 -54.16 18.32
C LYS A 742 24.78 -52.82 17.61
N LEU A 743 23.56 -52.54 17.15
CA LEU A 743 23.21 -51.27 16.49
C LEU A 743 23.03 -50.16 17.53
N ASP A 744 23.69 -49.04 17.30
CA ASP A 744 23.42 -47.78 17.98
C ASP A 744 22.10 -47.15 17.49
N ASN A 745 21.72 -46.00 18.07
CA ASN A 745 20.47 -45.31 17.72
C ASN A 745 20.42 -44.91 16.23
N ASP A 746 21.55 -44.50 15.65
CA ASP A 746 21.62 -44.12 14.24
C ASP A 746 21.45 -45.35 13.34
N GLY A 747 22.07 -46.47 13.67
CA GLY A 747 21.85 -47.73 12.97
C GLY A 747 20.40 -48.23 13.07
N GLN A 748 19.76 -48.13 14.24
CA GLN A 748 18.35 -48.50 14.37
C GLN A 748 17.45 -47.60 13.52
N ASN A 749 17.75 -46.30 13.45
CA ASN A 749 17.01 -45.35 12.60
C ASN A 749 17.20 -45.65 11.11
N THR A 750 18.42 -45.90 10.65
CA THR A 750 18.71 -46.36 9.28
C THR A 750 17.88 -47.59 8.95
N LEU A 751 17.97 -48.64 9.77
CA LEU A 751 17.26 -49.89 9.52
C LEU A 751 15.75 -49.68 9.41
N ASN A 752 15.18 -48.84 10.27
CA ASN A 752 13.77 -48.48 10.21
C ASN A 752 13.41 -47.79 8.89
N ILE A 753 14.23 -46.84 8.42
CA ILE A 753 14.05 -46.18 7.12
C ILE A 753 14.14 -47.20 5.97
N CYS A 754 15.12 -48.11 5.98
CA CYS A 754 15.24 -49.17 4.97
C CYS A 754 13.96 -50.00 4.91
N ILE A 755 13.44 -50.40 6.07
CA ILE A 755 12.23 -51.23 6.17
C ILE A 755 11.02 -50.47 5.64
N ASP A 756 10.92 -49.17 5.89
CA ASP A 756 9.83 -48.35 5.38
C ASP A 756 9.86 -48.24 3.85
N VAL A 757 11.03 -48.01 3.26
CA VAL A 757 11.20 -47.94 1.79
C VAL A 757 10.91 -49.29 1.13
N LEU A 758 11.40 -50.39 1.73
CA LEU A 758 11.09 -51.74 1.27
C LEU A 758 9.61 -52.06 1.37
N ALA A 759 8.99 -51.70 2.49
CA ALA A 759 7.56 -51.92 2.69
C ALA A 759 6.73 -51.07 1.73
N LEU A 760 7.10 -49.82 1.46
CA LEU A 760 6.50 -48.98 0.42
C LEU A 760 6.61 -49.57 -0.98
N SER A 761 7.67 -50.32 -1.25
CA SER A 761 7.85 -50.99 -2.54
C SER A 761 6.93 -52.21 -2.70
N ILE A 762 6.42 -52.77 -1.60
CA ILE A 762 5.58 -53.98 -1.59
C ILE A 762 4.10 -53.67 -1.26
N LEU A 763 3.88 -52.65 -0.43
CA LEU A 763 2.61 -52.21 0.15
C LEU A 763 2.29 -50.78 -0.31
N HIS A 764 1.02 -50.40 -0.22
CA HIS A 764 0.55 -49.07 -0.60
C HIS A 764 0.86 -48.02 0.49
N GLU A 765 0.91 -46.74 0.12
CA GLU A 765 1.22 -45.62 1.00
C GLU A 765 0.23 -45.37 2.16
N TYR A 766 -0.88 -46.10 2.24
CA TYR A 766 -1.94 -45.83 3.20
C TYR A 766 -1.69 -46.37 4.63
N ALA A 767 -0.91 -47.44 4.77
CA ALA A 767 -0.59 -48.02 6.09
C ALA A 767 0.41 -47.14 6.86
N ASN A 768 0.29 -47.03 8.19
CA ASN A 768 1.27 -46.25 8.97
C ASN A 768 2.63 -46.97 9.08
N ARG A 769 3.67 -46.20 9.43
CA ARG A 769 5.06 -46.65 9.54
C ARG A 769 5.22 -47.95 10.37
N ASN A 770 4.64 -47.97 11.55
CA ASN A 770 4.77 -49.11 12.48
C ASN A 770 4.07 -50.38 11.97
N GLN A 771 2.93 -50.23 11.31
CA GLN A 771 2.18 -51.33 10.71
C GLN A 771 2.97 -52.01 9.59
N ARG A 772 3.59 -51.22 8.71
CA ARG A 772 4.45 -51.70 7.62
C ARG A 772 5.67 -52.46 8.14
N HIS A 773 6.35 -51.88 9.12
CA HIS A 773 7.53 -52.48 9.74
C HIS A 773 7.21 -53.85 10.37
N ASN A 774 6.17 -53.90 11.20
CA ASN A 774 5.74 -55.14 11.87
C ASN A 774 5.28 -56.20 10.88
N PHE A 775 4.67 -55.80 9.77
CA PHE A 775 4.22 -56.70 8.72
C PHE A 775 5.40 -57.43 8.05
N ILE A 776 6.40 -56.69 7.58
CA ILE A 776 7.58 -57.27 6.92
C ILE A 776 8.33 -58.22 7.88
N LEU A 777 8.50 -57.82 9.14
CA LEU A 777 9.10 -58.67 10.16
C LEU A 777 8.32 -59.96 10.39
N ALA A 778 6.99 -59.90 10.42
CA ALA A 778 6.15 -61.09 10.57
C ALA A 778 6.31 -62.04 9.38
N CYS A 779 6.36 -61.53 8.15
CA CYS A 779 6.61 -62.31 6.94
C CYS A 779 7.95 -63.06 6.98
N LEU A 780 9.03 -62.37 7.32
CA LEU A 780 10.37 -62.96 7.39
C LEU A 780 10.49 -64.00 8.52
N ASN A 781 9.81 -63.77 9.64
CA ASN A 781 9.78 -64.73 10.75
C ASN A 781 8.96 -65.98 10.40
N GLU A 782 7.86 -65.84 9.66
CA GLU A 782 7.07 -66.99 9.21
C GLU A 782 7.85 -67.82 8.17
N GLU A 783 8.52 -67.16 7.24
CA GLU A 783 9.40 -67.82 6.27
C GLU A 783 10.53 -68.59 6.96
N LYS A 784 11.24 -67.97 7.92
CA LYS A 784 12.29 -68.65 8.72
C LYS A 784 11.77 -69.91 9.41
N LYS A 785 10.52 -69.93 9.86
CA LYS A 785 9.88 -71.12 10.48
C LYS A 785 9.52 -72.20 9.47
N LYS A 786 9.18 -71.80 8.24
CA LYS A 786 8.84 -72.73 7.14
C LYS A 786 10.08 -73.30 6.46
N SER A 787 11.19 -72.55 6.38
CA SER A 787 12.46 -73.00 5.79
C SER A 787 13.31 -73.88 6.71
N SER A 788 12.99 -73.94 8.01
CA SER A 788 13.62 -74.87 8.98
C SER A 788 12.96 -76.25 9.02
N LYS A 789 11.87 -76.44 8.27
CA LYS A 789 11.27 -77.73 7.92
C LYS A 789 11.58 -78.01 6.46
#